data_AF-A0A401LYB1-F1
#
_entry.id   AF-A0A401LYB1-F1
#
_cell.length_a   1.000
_cell.length_b   1.000
_cell.length_c   1.000
_cell.angle_alpha   90.00
_cell.angle_beta   90.00
_cell.angle_gamma   90.00
#
_symmetry.space_group_name_H-M   'P 1'
#
loop_
_entity.id
_entity.type
_entity.pdbx_description
1 polymer ?
#
loop_
_entity_poly.entity_id
_entity_poly.type
_entity_poly.pdbx_seq_one_letter_code
_entity_poly.pdbx_strand_id
1 'polypeptide(L)'
;MKTPIKLIFISLLTIIVSFYSCSEIRKESHIPSLLDIALQQAKNNRPELEKVLSYYRLHPADSLKYRAACFLIENMPYYTYYKGERLEQYLTFYSLLRETRGTNITPRAVVDSVYYMYGPFHLDSLQSYKDIETVDSAYLCNNIEWAFKVWHEQPWGKNVSFTDFCEYILPYRIADETLSDWRENIYHKYNHLLDSFRISDIVDKDDPAVAARCLLDSLRKRSKFFTTTVPPELPHVGPEVAQNRTGSCRELSDYVVYVCRALGIPCAIDFMPIHGDGNDGHQWVSFSGRYGDLYYQEFLDALKEVRNSKIYGSSKIKVYRNTFSLNCDMKEEMQKLDSVVVPFFKSPHVIDVTDLYAKSYKKELKIPSKSIYKGKPHSRIAYLCASSRMSWEPVAWTEFDGQNLVFSNIQRGPVMRVATYEQGHLRFWTDPFEVTISNEFHFFTPLDSVQDVTLFSKYSLQSEEKFQNRMLGGTFEVSNDPAFQQKEIIHMIGRKPERLQTVVYLNSVKPYRYIRYVGPEEAHCNVAEITFYAVNDTIPLKGRAMGTPGCYQKDGSHEYPNVFDGNTETSFDCLAVSGGWAGLDLGSPKRIGRIVYTPRNYDNYIRPGDEYELFCCIGRDKWDSFGVQISKADTLVYKDVPVNALLLLKNYSRGTQERIFAYEDGKQVWK
;
A
#
# COMPACT_ATOMS: atom_id res chain seq x y z
N MET A 1 -84.99 -53.48 -21.42
CA MET A 1 -85.64 -54.79 -21.28
C MET A 1 -84.57 -55.85 -21.46
N LYS A 2 -84.37 -56.70 -20.43
CA LYS A 2 -83.72 -58.02 -20.44
C LYS A 2 -82.42 -58.21 -21.25
N THR A 3 -81.33 -58.39 -20.52
CA THR A 3 -80.23 -59.30 -20.87
C THR A 3 -80.74 -60.73 -21.11
N PRO A 4 -80.01 -61.51 -21.93
CA PRO A 4 -79.29 -62.68 -21.42
C PRO A 4 -77.87 -62.79 -22.05
N ILE A 5 -76.76 -63.18 -21.38
CA ILE A 5 -76.39 -64.48 -20.74
C ILE A 5 -76.46 -65.63 -21.77
N LYS A 6 -75.48 -66.49 -22.08
CA LYS A 6 -74.08 -66.81 -21.73
C LYS A 6 -73.65 -67.90 -22.76
N LEU A 7 -72.35 -68.12 -22.99
CA LEU A 7 -71.67 -69.44 -23.10
C LEU A 7 -70.20 -69.17 -23.54
N ILE A 8 -69.23 -69.14 -22.62
CA ILE A 8 -68.32 -70.23 -22.19
C ILE A 8 -67.54 -70.86 -23.35
N PHE A 9 -66.21 -70.65 -23.38
CA PHE A 9 -65.22 -71.75 -23.30
C PHE A 9 -63.84 -71.24 -22.89
N ILE A 10 -63.15 -72.09 -22.11
CA ILE A 10 -61.90 -71.87 -21.37
C ILE A 10 -60.69 -72.16 -22.25
N SER A 11 -59.64 -71.34 -22.13
CA SER A 11 -58.25 -71.81 -22.24
C SER A 11 -57.26 -70.74 -21.74
N LEU A 12 -56.50 -71.09 -20.70
CA LEU A 12 -55.36 -70.35 -20.15
C LEU A 12 -54.31 -70.06 -21.24
N LEU A 13 -53.75 -68.84 -21.25
CA LEU A 13 -52.34 -68.63 -21.62
C LEU A 13 -51.76 -67.38 -20.93
N THR A 14 -50.73 -67.65 -20.12
CA THR A 14 -49.60 -66.84 -19.62
C THR A 14 -49.62 -65.31 -19.69
N ILE A 15 -49.42 -64.74 -18.50
CA ILE A 15 -49.25 -63.33 -18.15
C ILE A 15 -47.85 -62.83 -18.55
N ILE A 16 -47.78 -61.77 -19.36
CA ILE A 16 -46.65 -60.83 -19.42
C ILE A 16 -47.20 -59.47 -18.99
N VAL A 17 -46.80 -59.03 -17.81
CA VAL A 17 -47.15 -57.72 -17.26
C VAL A 17 -46.05 -56.73 -17.64
N SER A 18 -46.37 -55.85 -18.58
CA SER A 18 -45.65 -54.59 -18.77
C SER A 18 -46.44 -53.49 -18.06
N PHE A 19 -46.03 -53.14 -16.84
CA PHE A 19 -46.52 -51.93 -16.17
C PHE A 19 -45.82 -50.70 -16.79
N TYR A 20 -46.55 -49.98 -17.64
CA TYR A 20 -46.26 -48.57 -17.90
C TYR A 20 -46.50 -47.79 -16.60
N SER A 21 -45.43 -47.37 -15.92
CA SER A 21 -45.50 -46.37 -14.87
C SER A 21 -45.12 -45.02 -15.46
N CYS A 22 -46.09 -44.10 -15.50
CA CYS A 22 -45.84 -42.68 -15.71
C CYS A 22 -44.90 -42.17 -14.62
N SER A 23 -43.71 -41.72 -15.00
CA SER A 23 -43.00 -40.68 -14.26
C SER A 23 -42.90 -39.47 -15.16
N GLU A 24 -43.63 -38.42 -14.80
CA GLU A 24 -43.36 -37.07 -15.30
C GLU A 24 -41.91 -36.75 -14.98
N ILE A 25 -41.08 -36.65 -16.03
CA ILE A 25 -39.74 -36.09 -15.94
C ILE A 25 -39.92 -34.61 -15.60
N ARG A 26 -39.92 -34.28 -14.30
CA ARG A 26 -39.53 -32.95 -13.85
C ARG A 26 -38.11 -32.76 -14.34
N LYS A 27 -37.93 -31.93 -15.38
CA LYS A 27 -36.65 -31.31 -15.66
C LYS A 27 -36.32 -30.43 -14.46
N GLU A 28 -35.67 -31.00 -13.45
CA GLU A 28 -34.85 -30.21 -12.53
C GLU A 28 -33.83 -29.49 -13.41
N SER A 29 -33.95 -28.16 -13.45
CA SER A 29 -32.90 -27.30 -13.98
C SER A 29 -31.65 -27.53 -13.13
N HIS A 30 -30.78 -28.44 -13.57
CA HIS A 30 -29.50 -28.69 -12.92
C HIS A 30 -28.70 -27.38 -13.01
N ILE A 31 -28.63 -26.65 -11.90
CA ILE A 31 -27.73 -25.50 -11.80
C ILE A 31 -26.31 -26.10 -11.89
N PRO A 32 -25.50 -25.74 -12.91
CA PRO A 32 -24.16 -26.29 -13.04
C PRO A 32 -23.32 -25.91 -11.81
N SER A 33 -22.50 -26.85 -11.30
CA SER A 33 -21.56 -26.52 -10.22
C SER A 33 -20.48 -25.56 -10.71
N LEU A 34 -19.77 -24.88 -9.80
CA LEU A 34 -18.62 -24.03 -10.16
C LEU A 34 -17.58 -24.82 -10.97
N LEU A 35 -17.39 -26.10 -10.63
CA LEU A 35 -16.48 -27.00 -11.33
C LEU A 35 -16.94 -27.25 -12.78
N ASP A 36 -18.24 -27.51 -12.99
CA ASP A 36 -18.79 -27.72 -14.33
C ASP A 36 -18.64 -26.47 -15.20
N ILE A 37 -18.87 -25.29 -14.61
CA ILE A 37 -18.69 -23.99 -15.26
C ILE A 37 -17.22 -23.78 -15.64
N ALA A 38 -16.28 -24.10 -14.75
CA ALA A 38 -14.86 -24.00 -15.03
C ALA A 38 -14.41 -24.97 -16.14
N LEU A 39 -14.83 -26.23 -16.09
CA LEU A 39 -14.52 -27.24 -17.12
C LEU A 39 -15.10 -26.87 -18.49
N GLN A 40 -16.27 -26.22 -18.53
CA GLN A 40 -16.82 -25.68 -19.77
C GLN A 40 -15.95 -24.55 -20.34
N GLN A 41 -15.40 -23.69 -19.48
CA GLN A 41 -14.52 -22.58 -19.88
C GLN A 41 -13.12 -23.04 -20.31
N ALA A 42 -12.70 -24.26 -19.93
CA ALA A 42 -11.40 -24.82 -20.31
C ALA A 42 -11.24 -25.11 -21.81
N LYS A 43 -12.35 -25.19 -22.57
CA LYS A 43 -12.34 -25.46 -24.02
C LYS A 43 -11.46 -26.69 -24.36
N ASN A 44 -10.43 -26.50 -25.19
CA ASN A 44 -9.52 -27.56 -25.62
C ASN A 44 -8.64 -28.11 -24.48
N ASN A 45 -8.50 -27.38 -23.36
CA ASN A 45 -7.72 -27.81 -22.19
C ASN A 45 -8.52 -28.68 -21.21
N ARG A 46 -9.84 -28.83 -21.42
CA ARG A 46 -10.71 -29.64 -20.56
C ARG A 46 -10.17 -31.06 -20.28
N PRO A 47 -9.63 -31.81 -21.27
CA PRO A 47 -9.11 -33.15 -21.02
C PRO A 47 -7.96 -33.20 -20.00
N GLU A 48 -7.10 -32.17 -19.96
CA GLU A 48 -6.02 -32.09 -18.97
C GLU A 48 -6.59 -31.92 -17.55
N LEU A 49 -7.60 -31.06 -17.38
CA LEU A 49 -8.22 -30.83 -16.07
C LEU A 49 -9.02 -32.06 -15.59
N GLU A 50 -9.73 -32.74 -16.50
CA GLU A 50 -10.44 -34.00 -16.19
C GLU A 50 -9.48 -35.13 -15.81
N LYS A 51 -8.27 -35.16 -16.39
CA LYS A 51 -7.22 -36.11 -16.03
C LYS A 51 -6.74 -35.92 -14.58
N VAL A 52 -6.58 -34.67 -14.10
CA VAL A 52 -6.24 -34.38 -12.69
C VAL A 52 -7.35 -34.88 -11.75
N LEU A 53 -8.61 -34.54 -12.07
CA LEU A 53 -9.76 -34.96 -11.27
C LEU A 53 -9.89 -36.49 -11.22
N SER A 54 -9.68 -37.15 -12.36
CA SER A 54 -9.74 -38.62 -12.45
C SER A 54 -8.61 -39.25 -11.63
N TYR A 55 -7.39 -38.73 -11.73
CA TYR A 55 -6.23 -39.23 -10.99
C TYR A 55 -6.48 -39.29 -9.48
N TYR A 56 -6.97 -38.20 -8.88
CA TYR A 56 -7.25 -38.15 -7.43
C TYR A 56 -8.56 -38.82 -7.00
N ARG A 57 -9.45 -39.16 -7.94
CA ARG A 57 -10.71 -39.85 -7.63
C ARG A 57 -10.53 -41.37 -7.47
N LEU A 58 -9.44 -41.95 -7.99
CA LEU A 58 -9.22 -43.40 -8.01
C LEU A 58 -8.99 -44.01 -6.62
N HIS A 59 -8.46 -43.26 -5.65
CA HIS A 59 -8.12 -43.76 -4.33
C HIS A 59 -8.81 -42.96 -3.22
N PRO A 60 -9.56 -43.60 -2.30
CA PRO A 60 -10.21 -42.89 -1.18
C PRO A 60 -9.26 -42.09 -0.30
N ALA A 61 -7.99 -42.51 -0.20
CA ALA A 61 -6.94 -41.80 0.52
C ALA A 61 -6.66 -40.40 -0.05
N ASP A 62 -6.98 -40.16 -1.32
CA ASP A 62 -6.75 -38.89 -2.02
C ASP A 62 -8.00 -37.97 -2.00
N SER A 63 -9.00 -38.26 -1.16
CA SER A 63 -10.22 -37.45 -1.08
C SER A 63 -9.95 -35.96 -0.81
N LEU A 64 -8.95 -35.61 -0.01
CA LEU A 64 -8.52 -34.23 0.20
C LEU A 64 -7.80 -33.65 -1.02
N LYS A 65 -6.98 -34.44 -1.72
CA LYS A 65 -6.30 -34.00 -2.96
C LYS A 65 -7.29 -33.77 -4.09
N TYR A 66 -8.31 -34.61 -4.21
CA TYR A 66 -9.43 -34.41 -5.13
C TYR A 66 -10.14 -33.09 -4.85
N ARG A 67 -10.47 -32.81 -3.58
CA ARG A 67 -11.08 -31.54 -3.18
C ARG A 67 -10.18 -30.33 -3.46
N ALA A 68 -8.87 -30.46 -3.25
CA ALA A 68 -7.89 -29.43 -3.59
C ALA A 68 -7.82 -29.19 -5.11
N ALA A 69 -7.87 -30.25 -5.91
CA ALA A 69 -7.94 -30.15 -7.37
C ALA A 69 -9.22 -29.43 -7.83
N CYS A 70 -10.38 -29.78 -7.27
CA CYS A 70 -11.63 -29.06 -7.53
C CYS A 70 -11.49 -27.58 -7.20
N PHE A 71 -11.00 -27.25 -6.00
CA PHE A 71 -10.81 -25.87 -5.55
C PHE A 71 -9.92 -25.05 -6.50
N LEU A 72 -8.81 -25.63 -6.98
CA LEU A 72 -7.95 -24.95 -7.96
C LEU A 72 -8.68 -24.74 -9.30
N ILE A 73 -9.29 -25.78 -9.85
CA ILE A 73 -9.97 -25.73 -11.16
C ILE A 73 -11.15 -24.76 -11.15
N GLU A 74 -11.94 -24.73 -10.07
CA GLU A 74 -13.08 -23.82 -9.89
C GLU A 74 -12.67 -22.34 -9.97
N ASN A 75 -11.44 -22.00 -9.59
CA ASN A 75 -10.95 -20.62 -9.52
C ASN A 75 -10.07 -20.20 -10.71
N MET A 76 -9.52 -21.16 -11.47
CA MET A 76 -8.74 -20.89 -12.70
C MET A 76 -9.38 -19.96 -13.74
N PRO A 77 -10.73 -19.93 -13.94
CA PRO A 77 -11.32 -19.05 -14.95
C PRO A 77 -11.08 -17.55 -14.70
N TYR A 78 -10.74 -17.18 -13.47
CA TYR A 78 -10.54 -15.80 -13.05
C TYR A 78 -9.08 -15.33 -13.09
N TYR A 79 -8.17 -16.24 -13.46
CA TYR A 79 -6.75 -15.97 -13.49
C TYR A 79 -6.22 -15.85 -14.92
N THR A 80 -5.43 -14.79 -15.14
CA THR A 80 -4.83 -14.44 -16.43
C THR A 80 -3.38 -14.05 -16.21
N TYR A 81 -2.52 -14.36 -17.16
CA TYR A 81 -1.13 -13.92 -17.16
C TYR A 81 -0.69 -13.46 -18.54
N TYR A 82 0.47 -12.81 -18.57
CA TYR A 82 1.01 -12.19 -19.77
C TYR A 82 2.36 -12.81 -20.15
N LYS A 83 2.63 -12.88 -21.46
CA LYS A 83 3.96 -13.18 -22.02
C LYS A 83 4.28 -12.23 -23.15
N GLY A 84 5.56 -11.96 -23.33
CA GLY A 84 6.09 -11.18 -24.42
C GLY A 84 7.50 -10.67 -24.11
N GLU A 85 8.30 -10.49 -25.16
CA GLU A 85 9.69 -10.03 -25.05
C GLU A 85 9.81 -8.73 -24.22
N ARG A 86 8.84 -7.82 -24.39
CA ARG A 86 8.80 -6.55 -23.67
C ARG A 86 8.67 -6.72 -22.15
N LEU A 87 7.94 -7.73 -21.70
CA LEU A 87 7.82 -8.05 -20.27
C LEU A 87 9.15 -8.57 -19.73
N GLU A 88 9.77 -9.53 -20.42
CA GLU A 88 11.07 -10.10 -20.04
C GLU A 88 12.15 -9.01 -19.93
N GLN A 89 12.19 -8.09 -20.91
CA GLN A 89 13.06 -6.92 -20.90
C GLN A 89 12.84 -6.02 -19.68
N TYR A 90 11.59 -5.72 -19.33
CA TYR A 90 11.28 -4.87 -18.18
C TYR A 90 11.56 -5.55 -16.83
N LEU A 91 11.42 -6.88 -16.73
CA LEU A 91 11.76 -7.62 -15.51
C LEU A 91 13.27 -7.55 -15.18
N THR A 92 14.14 -7.22 -16.14
CA THR A 92 15.57 -6.96 -15.87
C THR A 92 15.81 -5.81 -14.89
N PHE A 93 14.84 -4.90 -14.74
CA PHE A 93 14.83 -3.82 -13.76
C PHE A 93 15.23 -4.31 -12.36
N TYR A 94 14.67 -5.43 -11.90
CA TYR A 94 14.88 -5.91 -10.54
C TYR A 94 16.29 -6.44 -10.29
N SER A 95 16.90 -7.05 -11.31
CA SER A 95 18.30 -7.49 -11.30
C SER A 95 19.25 -6.29 -11.32
N LEU A 96 19.00 -5.31 -12.20
CA LEU A 96 19.78 -4.07 -12.26
C LEU A 96 19.70 -3.29 -10.95
N LEU A 97 18.50 -3.16 -10.39
CA LEU A 97 18.27 -2.48 -9.11
C LEU A 97 19.03 -3.16 -7.94
N ARG A 98 19.15 -4.48 -7.99
CA ARG A 98 19.96 -5.24 -7.02
C ARG A 98 21.45 -4.97 -7.19
N GLU A 99 21.93 -4.87 -8.43
CA GLU A 99 23.34 -4.64 -8.78
C GLU A 99 23.81 -3.21 -8.50
N THR A 100 22.94 -2.22 -8.68
CA THR A 100 23.24 -0.81 -8.42
C THR A 100 23.15 -0.44 -6.93
N ARG A 101 22.78 -1.38 -6.07
CA ARG A 101 22.70 -1.16 -4.63
C ARG A 101 24.06 -0.71 -4.06
N GLY A 102 24.03 0.38 -3.29
CA GLY A 102 25.24 0.93 -2.65
C GLY A 102 26.13 1.74 -3.60
N THR A 103 25.64 1.99 -4.82
CA THR A 103 26.20 2.99 -5.74
C THR A 103 25.39 4.29 -5.65
N ASN A 104 25.86 5.35 -6.31
CA ASN A 104 25.15 6.63 -6.41
C ASN A 104 24.00 6.62 -7.45
N ILE A 105 23.68 5.46 -8.04
CA ILE A 105 22.61 5.33 -9.03
C ILE A 105 21.26 5.19 -8.31
N THR A 106 20.35 6.11 -8.58
CA THR A 106 19.02 6.11 -7.97
C THR A 106 18.10 5.06 -8.62
N PRO A 107 17.08 4.53 -7.91
CA PRO A 107 16.06 3.66 -8.52
C PRO A 107 15.38 4.29 -9.74
N ARG A 108 15.18 5.62 -9.72
CA ARG A 108 14.62 6.37 -10.85
C ARG A 108 15.51 6.29 -12.08
N ALA A 109 16.82 6.47 -11.92
CA ALA A 109 17.76 6.32 -13.03
C ALA A 109 17.74 4.91 -13.64
N VAL A 110 17.51 3.87 -12.83
CA VAL A 110 17.34 2.49 -13.34
C VAL A 110 16.05 2.37 -14.15
N VAL A 111 14.92 2.91 -13.67
CA VAL A 111 13.66 2.94 -14.45
C VAL A 111 13.85 3.67 -15.78
N ASP A 112 14.46 4.86 -15.74
CA ASP A 112 14.69 5.67 -16.94
C ASP A 112 15.64 4.96 -17.93
N SER A 113 16.63 4.21 -17.42
CA SER A 113 17.53 3.40 -18.25
C SER A 113 16.81 2.25 -18.94
N VAL A 114 15.96 1.50 -18.21
CA VAL A 114 15.14 0.41 -18.79
C VAL A 114 14.18 0.97 -19.84
N TYR A 115 13.54 2.10 -19.55
CA TYR A 115 12.69 2.81 -20.50
C TYR A 115 13.46 3.25 -21.75
N TYR A 116 14.66 3.81 -21.60
CA TYR A 116 15.48 4.25 -22.72
C TYR A 116 15.95 3.08 -23.59
N MET A 117 16.36 1.97 -22.98
CA MET A 117 16.87 0.79 -23.69
C MET A 117 15.80 0.08 -24.50
N TYR A 118 14.59 -0.07 -23.94
CA TYR A 118 13.57 -0.90 -24.55
C TYR A 118 12.44 -0.06 -25.19
N GLY A 119 12.21 1.17 -24.72
CA GLY A 119 11.04 1.98 -25.06
C GLY A 119 9.88 1.74 -24.07
N PRO A 120 8.72 2.39 -24.25
CA PRO A 120 7.60 2.31 -23.32
C PRO A 120 7.08 0.86 -23.14
N PHE A 121 6.50 0.61 -21.97
CA PHE A 121 5.78 -0.62 -21.66
C PHE A 121 4.28 -0.34 -21.72
N HIS A 122 3.55 -1.23 -22.39
CA HIS A 122 2.10 -1.20 -22.43
C HIS A 122 1.58 -2.62 -22.24
N LEU A 123 0.76 -2.85 -21.23
CA LEU A 123 0.23 -4.18 -20.92
C LEU A 123 -0.54 -4.78 -22.11
N ASP A 124 -1.29 -3.96 -22.84
CA ASP A 124 -2.09 -4.34 -24.02
C ASP A 124 -1.25 -4.82 -25.21
N SER A 125 0.06 -4.57 -25.20
CA SER A 125 0.99 -5.07 -26.23
C SER A 125 1.40 -6.54 -26.01
N LEU A 126 1.12 -7.08 -24.82
CA LEU A 126 1.50 -8.44 -24.45
C LEU A 126 0.45 -9.47 -24.86
N GLN A 127 0.89 -10.72 -25.02
CA GLN A 127 -0.02 -11.83 -25.22
C GLN A 127 -0.61 -12.24 -23.86
N SER A 128 -1.93 -12.30 -23.79
CA SER A 128 -2.68 -12.67 -22.59
C SER A 128 -3.15 -14.12 -22.67
N TYR A 129 -3.03 -14.85 -21.57
CA TYR A 129 -3.40 -16.25 -21.43
C TYR A 129 -4.23 -16.46 -20.17
N LYS A 130 -5.19 -17.40 -20.23
CA LYS A 130 -5.99 -17.80 -19.07
C LYS A 130 -5.52 -19.14 -18.54
N ASP A 131 -5.49 -19.29 -17.23
CA ASP A 131 -5.04 -20.52 -16.59
C ASP A 131 -5.91 -21.71 -17.01
N ILE A 132 -7.24 -21.51 -17.00
CA ILE A 132 -8.21 -22.55 -17.33
C ILE A 132 -7.99 -23.13 -18.75
N GLU A 133 -7.43 -22.35 -19.66
CA GLU A 133 -7.19 -22.73 -21.07
C GLU A 133 -5.76 -23.25 -21.34
N THR A 134 -4.83 -23.14 -20.37
CA THR A 134 -3.39 -23.36 -20.64
C THR A 134 -2.66 -24.24 -19.62
N VAL A 135 -3.15 -24.35 -18.39
CA VAL A 135 -2.49 -25.13 -17.34
C VAL A 135 -2.75 -26.63 -17.55
N ASP A 136 -1.68 -27.42 -17.61
CA ASP A 136 -1.75 -28.86 -17.85
C ASP A 136 -1.85 -29.70 -16.56
N SER A 137 -2.16 -30.99 -16.75
CA SER A 137 -2.34 -31.95 -15.67
C SER A 137 -1.06 -32.23 -14.87
N ALA A 138 0.12 -32.21 -15.52
CA ALA A 138 1.38 -32.51 -14.87
C ALA A 138 1.76 -31.40 -13.89
N TYR A 139 1.63 -30.14 -14.31
CA TYR A 139 1.86 -28.98 -13.45
C TYR A 139 0.96 -28.98 -12.21
N LEU A 140 -0.35 -29.24 -12.41
CA LEU A 140 -1.31 -29.24 -11.30
C LEU A 140 -1.07 -30.36 -10.31
N CYS A 141 -0.88 -31.59 -10.79
CA CYS A 141 -0.55 -32.70 -9.92
C CYS A 141 0.75 -32.42 -9.17
N ASN A 142 1.78 -31.91 -9.83
CA ASN A 142 3.05 -31.55 -9.18
C ASN A 142 2.86 -30.52 -8.06
N ASN A 143 2.11 -29.44 -8.31
CA ASN A 143 1.83 -28.44 -7.27
C ASN A 143 1.02 -29.02 -6.10
N ILE A 144 0.00 -29.85 -6.39
CA ILE A 144 -0.82 -30.50 -5.35
C ILE A 144 0.06 -31.42 -4.49
N GLU A 145 0.86 -32.29 -5.10
CA GLU A 145 1.74 -33.20 -4.35
C GLU A 145 2.72 -32.43 -3.46
N TRP A 146 3.38 -31.40 -3.98
CA TRP A 146 4.29 -30.59 -3.17
C TRP A 146 3.59 -29.81 -2.06
N ALA A 147 2.40 -29.26 -2.31
CA ALA A 147 1.62 -28.57 -1.28
C ALA A 147 1.22 -29.54 -0.15
N PHE A 148 0.74 -30.74 -0.48
CA PHE A 148 0.41 -31.76 0.52
C PHE A 148 1.63 -32.27 1.28
N LYS A 149 2.77 -32.44 0.60
CA LYS A 149 4.04 -32.81 1.22
C LYS A 149 4.41 -31.83 2.34
N VAL A 150 4.45 -30.53 2.04
CA VAL A 150 4.84 -29.53 3.04
C VAL A 150 3.77 -29.30 4.10
N TRP A 151 2.49 -29.53 3.78
CA TRP A 151 1.42 -29.45 4.76
C TRP A 151 1.45 -30.62 5.76
N HIS A 152 1.84 -31.83 5.34
CA HIS A 152 1.87 -33.00 6.22
C HIS A 152 3.19 -33.22 6.95
N GLU A 153 4.32 -32.90 6.32
CA GLU A 153 5.65 -33.17 6.90
C GLU A 153 6.09 -32.12 7.91
N GLN A 154 5.53 -30.91 7.85
CA GLN A 154 5.96 -29.82 8.73
C GLN A 154 5.22 -29.84 10.07
N PRO A 155 5.90 -29.57 11.21
CA PRO A 155 5.25 -29.60 12.52
C PRO A 155 4.02 -28.70 12.65
N TRP A 156 4.07 -27.50 12.06
CA TRP A 156 2.99 -26.52 12.10
C TRP A 156 1.80 -26.84 11.20
N GLY A 157 1.96 -27.74 10.22
CA GLY A 157 0.87 -28.12 9.33
C GLY A 157 -0.35 -28.73 10.04
N LYS A 158 -0.14 -29.29 11.25
CA LYS A 158 -1.19 -29.83 12.13
C LYS A 158 -2.19 -28.77 12.61
N ASN A 159 -1.77 -27.51 12.69
CA ASN A 159 -2.62 -26.39 13.09
C ASN A 159 -3.09 -25.56 11.89
N VAL A 160 -3.04 -26.12 10.69
CA VAL A 160 -3.56 -25.51 9.46
C VAL A 160 -4.78 -26.30 9.00
N SER A 161 -5.94 -25.65 8.97
CA SER A 161 -7.17 -26.27 8.48
C SER A 161 -7.09 -26.57 6.98
N PHE A 162 -7.91 -27.48 6.47
CA PHE A 162 -7.96 -27.74 5.02
C PHE A 162 -8.36 -26.47 4.23
N THR A 163 -9.22 -25.62 4.79
CA THR A 163 -9.60 -24.35 4.18
C THR A 163 -8.42 -23.38 4.11
N ASP A 164 -7.68 -23.21 5.19
CA ASP A 164 -6.47 -22.35 5.20
C ASP A 164 -5.38 -22.92 4.30
N PHE A 165 -5.25 -24.24 4.23
CA PHE A 165 -4.37 -24.91 3.28
C PHE A 165 -4.74 -24.53 1.83
N CYS A 166 -6.01 -24.63 1.46
CA CYS A 166 -6.49 -24.29 0.11
C CYS A 166 -6.22 -22.82 -0.26
N GLU A 167 -6.41 -21.87 0.68
CA GLU A 167 -6.23 -20.45 0.39
C GLU A 167 -4.78 -19.96 0.49
N TYR A 168 -4.01 -20.51 1.42
CA TYR A 168 -2.76 -19.89 1.86
C TYR A 168 -1.51 -20.75 1.68
N ILE A 169 -1.64 -22.02 1.26
CA ILE A 169 -0.49 -22.91 0.95
C ILE A 169 -0.60 -23.49 -0.46
N LEU A 170 -1.74 -24.07 -0.80
CA LEU A 170 -2.03 -24.77 -2.05
C LEU A 170 -1.85 -23.92 -3.33
N PRO A 171 -2.21 -22.62 -3.36
CA PRO A 171 -2.20 -21.87 -4.61
C PRO A 171 -0.83 -21.86 -5.29
N TYR A 172 -0.83 -22.17 -6.59
CA TYR A 172 0.38 -22.19 -7.43
C TYR A 172 0.81 -20.78 -7.88
N ARG A 173 0.02 -19.75 -7.58
CA ARG A 173 0.25 -18.35 -7.91
C ARG A 173 -0.28 -17.37 -6.86
N ILE A 174 0.11 -16.12 -6.99
CA ILE A 174 -0.33 -14.97 -6.20
C ILE A 174 -1.37 -14.16 -6.99
N ALA A 175 -1.08 -13.79 -8.24
CA ALA A 175 -1.95 -12.96 -9.06
C ALA A 175 -1.76 -13.26 -10.56
N ASP A 176 -1.17 -12.36 -11.34
CA ASP A 176 -1.08 -12.39 -12.81
C ASP A 176 0.33 -12.69 -13.35
N GLU A 177 1.23 -13.20 -12.50
CA GLU A 177 2.59 -13.55 -12.88
C GLU A 177 2.66 -14.71 -13.90
N THR A 178 3.70 -14.77 -14.73
CA THR A 178 3.93 -15.95 -15.57
C THR A 178 4.21 -17.20 -14.70
N LEU A 179 3.55 -18.32 -15.03
CA LEU A 179 3.70 -19.57 -14.30
C LEU A 179 5.07 -20.23 -14.52
N SER A 180 5.60 -20.85 -13.46
CA SER A 180 6.85 -21.63 -13.43
C SER A 180 6.79 -22.71 -12.35
N ASP A 181 7.69 -23.71 -12.44
CA ASP A 181 7.86 -24.75 -11.42
C ASP A 181 8.75 -24.25 -10.27
N TRP A 182 8.15 -23.48 -9.35
CA TRP A 182 8.90 -22.75 -8.33
C TRP A 182 8.98 -23.45 -6.97
N ARG A 183 7.98 -24.26 -6.60
CA ARG A 183 7.78 -24.72 -5.22
C ARG A 183 8.92 -25.60 -4.71
N GLU A 184 9.32 -26.59 -5.51
CA GLU A 184 10.44 -27.48 -5.20
C GLU A 184 11.76 -26.72 -5.06
N ASN A 185 12.07 -25.85 -6.03
CA ASN A 185 13.29 -25.06 -6.04
C ASN A 185 13.40 -24.14 -4.81
N ILE A 186 12.30 -23.49 -4.44
CA ILE A 186 12.23 -22.63 -3.24
C ILE A 186 12.30 -23.49 -1.97
N TYR A 187 11.63 -24.64 -1.91
CA TYR A 187 11.73 -25.57 -0.78
C TYR A 187 13.18 -25.95 -0.52
N HIS A 188 13.90 -26.48 -1.51
CA HIS A 188 15.30 -26.88 -1.33
C HIS A 188 16.21 -25.72 -0.93
N LYS A 189 15.94 -24.51 -1.46
CA LYS A 189 16.72 -23.31 -1.15
C LYS A 189 16.54 -22.80 0.28
N TYR A 190 15.37 -22.94 0.89
CA TYR A 190 15.05 -22.28 2.16
C TYR A 190 14.68 -23.23 3.31
N ASN A 191 14.35 -24.50 3.04
CA ASN A 191 13.84 -25.42 4.07
C ASN A 191 14.83 -25.66 5.22
N HIS A 192 16.14 -25.61 4.93
CA HIS A 192 17.21 -25.76 5.92
C HIS A 192 17.22 -24.65 6.98
N LEU A 193 16.63 -23.48 6.70
CA LEU A 193 16.55 -22.37 7.65
C LEU A 193 15.66 -22.69 8.86
N LEU A 194 14.87 -23.76 8.80
CA LEU A 194 13.98 -24.21 9.87
C LEU A 194 14.48 -25.49 10.57
N ASP A 195 15.63 -26.04 10.19
CA ASP A 195 16.13 -27.30 10.78
C ASP A 195 16.42 -27.15 12.28
N SER A 196 17.14 -26.10 12.67
CA SER A 196 17.39 -25.81 14.09
C SER A 196 16.12 -25.56 14.88
N PHE A 197 15.08 -25.01 14.25
CA PHE A 197 13.78 -24.80 14.87
C PHE A 197 13.04 -26.12 15.10
N ARG A 198 13.02 -27.02 14.11
CA ARG A 198 12.35 -28.34 14.21
C ARG A 198 12.91 -29.20 15.34
N ILE A 199 14.23 -29.14 15.57
CA ILE A 199 14.90 -29.91 16.62
C ILE A 199 14.94 -29.19 17.98
N SER A 200 14.46 -27.94 18.05
CA SER A 200 14.47 -27.18 19.31
C SER A 200 13.42 -27.68 20.31
N ASP A 201 13.66 -27.38 21.58
CA ASP A 201 12.74 -27.64 22.70
C ASP A 201 11.65 -26.55 22.85
N ILE A 202 11.42 -25.73 21.82
CA ILE A 202 10.36 -24.71 21.81
C ILE A 202 9.00 -25.40 21.88
N VAL A 203 8.20 -25.04 22.89
CA VAL A 203 6.90 -25.67 23.20
C VAL A 203 5.90 -25.50 22.05
N ASP A 204 5.91 -24.34 21.38
CA ASP A 204 4.92 -23.97 20.36
C ASP A 204 5.42 -24.12 18.93
N LYS A 205 6.26 -25.16 18.68
CA LYS A 205 6.82 -25.42 17.34
C LYS A 205 5.80 -25.83 16.28
N ASP A 206 4.60 -26.20 16.73
CA ASP A 206 3.46 -26.49 15.89
C ASP A 206 2.59 -25.25 15.58
N ASP A 207 2.93 -24.08 16.12
CA ASP A 207 2.25 -22.83 15.78
C ASP A 207 2.82 -22.24 14.46
N PRO A 208 1.97 -22.05 13.43
CA PRO A 208 2.39 -21.44 12.15
C PRO A 208 3.07 -20.07 12.28
N ALA A 209 2.62 -19.22 13.22
CA ALA A 209 3.19 -17.89 13.43
C ALA A 209 4.59 -17.96 14.08
N VAL A 210 4.85 -18.97 14.92
CA VAL A 210 6.18 -19.20 15.50
C VAL A 210 7.15 -19.69 14.42
N ALA A 211 6.71 -20.59 13.54
CA ALA A 211 7.49 -21.02 12.38
C ALA A 211 7.80 -19.85 11.43
N ALA A 212 6.78 -19.01 11.13
CA ALA A 212 6.95 -17.80 10.34
C ALA A 212 7.97 -16.84 10.95
N ARG A 213 7.92 -16.63 12.28
CA ARG A 213 8.88 -15.78 12.99
C ARG A 213 10.32 -16.28 12.80
N CYS A 214 10.58 -17.56 13.01
CA CYS A 214 11.90 -18.15 12.84
C CYS A 214 12.42 -18.01 11.40
N LEU A 215 11.55 -18.26 10.42
CA LEU A 215 11.88 -18.09 9.01
C LEU A 215 12.24 -16.62 8.71
N LEU A 216 11.37 -15.69 9.09
CA LEU A 216 11.54 -14.26 8.82
C LEU A 216 12.79 -13.68 9.49
N ASP A 217 13.11 -14.11 10.72
CA ASP A 217 14.36 -13.73 11.41
C ASP A 217 15.61 -14.24 10.68
N SER A 218 15.50 -15.34 9.94
CA SER A 218 16.57 -15.83 9.08
C SER A 218 16.64 -15.08 7.75
N LEU A 219 15.49 -14.76 7.14
CA LEU A 219 15.40 -14.05 5.87
C LEU A 219 15.88 -12.59 5.99
N ARG A 220 15.51 -11.89 7.05
CA ARG A 220 15.85 -10.47 7.26
C ARG A 220 17.34 -10.19 7.48
N LYS A 221 18.13 -11.22 7.85
CA LYS A 221 19.59 -11.14 7.94
C LYS A 221 20.24 -10.98 6.57
N ARG A 222 19.50 -11.28 5.51
CA ARG A 222 19.98 -11.19 4.14
C ARG A 222 19.66 -9.83 3.52
N SER A 223 20.47 -9.46 2.53
CA SER A 223 20.39 -8.22 1.77
C SER A 223 19.01 -8.03 1.08
N LYS A 224 18.35 -6.88 1.32
CA LYS A 224 17.08 -6.42 0.70
C LYS A 224 17.15 -4.96 0.22
N PHE A 225 16.46 -4.58 -0.85
CA PHE A 225 16.43 -3.18 -1.31
C PHE A 225 15.01 -2.73 -1.67
N PHE A 226 14.40 -1.96 -0.76
CA PHE A 226 13.06 -1.41 -0.94
C PHE A 226 13.11 -0.08 -1.71
N THR A 227 12.18 0.07 -2.67
CA THR A 227 11.94 1.31 -3.41
C THR A 227 10.47 1.43 -3.78
N THR A 228 9.91 2.64 -3.76
CA THR A 228 8.58 2.92 -4.32
C THR A 228 8.64 3.29 -5.81
N THR A 229 9.83 3.51 -6.35
CA THR A 229 10.06 3.79 -7.77
C THR A 229 10.27 2.48 -8.51
N VAL A 230 9.21 2.00 -9.15
CA VAL A 230 9.19 0.80 -10.02
C VAL A 230 8.54 1.17 -11.36
N PRO A 231 8.81 0.43 -12.45
CA PRO A 231 8.10 0.66 -13.71
C PRO A 231 6.58 0.46 -13.51
N PRO A 232 5.75 1.39 -14.01
CA PRO A 232 4.30 1.29 -13.86
C PRO A 232 3.73 0.13 -14.67
N GLU A 233 2.52 -0.32 -14.31
CA GLU A 233 1.71 -1.29 -15.07
C GLU A 233 2.30 -2.71 -15.22
N LEU A 234 3.43 -3.01 -14.58
CA LEU A 234 3.97 -4.36 -14.63
C LEU A 234 3.06 -5.36 -13.90
N PRO A 235 2.79 -6.53 -14.49
CA PRO A 235 2.16 -7.63 -13.77
C PRO A 235 3.07 -8.11 -12.63
N HIS A 236 2.56 -8.99 -11.78
CA HIS A 236 3.35 -9.63 -10.74
C HIS A 236 4.59 -10.30 -11.34
N VAL A 237 5.72 -10.13 -10.67
CA VAL A 237 7.05 -10.44 -11.22
C VAL A 237 7.37 -11.94 -11.23
N GLY A 238 6.56 -12.73 -10.54
CA GLY A 238 6.75 -14.16 -10.40
C GLY A 238 7.84 -14.57 -9.40
N PRO A 239 7.92 -15.87 -9.10
CA PRO A 239 8.73 -16.41 -8.02
C PRO A 239 10.23 -16.26 -8.25
N GLU A 240 10.69 -16.28 -9.50
CA GLU A 240 12.11 -16.17 -9.84
C GLU A 240 12.63 -14.74 -9.59
N VAL A 241 11.94 -13.74 -10.14
CA VAL A 241 12.32 -12.33 -10.02
C VAL A 241 12.17 -11.84 -8.58
N ALA A 242 11.13 -12.28 -7.86
CA ALA A 242 10.92 -11.95 -6.45
C ALA A 242 12.12 -12.35 -5.57
N GLN A 243 12.91 -13.36 -5.95
CA GLN A 243 14.11 -13.75 -5.20
C GLN A 243 15.25 -12.71 -5.25
N ASN A 244 15.17 -11.69 -6.11
CA ASN A 244 16.07 -10.54 -6.05
C ASN A 244 15.92 -9.76 -4.74
N ARG A 245 14.75 -9.82 -4.09
CA ARG A 245 14.42 -9.08 -2.85
C ARG A 245 14.60 -7.58 -3.03
N THR A 246 14.20 -7.10 -4.20
CA THR A 246 14.24 -5.72 -4.61
C THR A 246 12.87 -5.31 -5.16
N GLY A 247 12.49 -4.05 -4.97
CA GLY A 247 11.21 -3.53 -5.45
C GLY A 247 10.35 -2.92 -4.35
N SER A 248 9.05 -2.87 -4.60
CA SER A 248 8.06 -2.22 -3.74
C SER A 248 7.57 -3.14 -2.61
N CYS A 249 6.55 -2.69 -1.87
CA CYS A 249 5.86 -3.54 -0.91
C CYS A 249 5.26 -4.78 -1.60
N ARG A 250 4.91 -4.68 -2.89
CA ARG A 250 4.42 -5.79 -3.70
C ARG A 250 5.43 -6.91 -3.85
N GLU A 251 6.58 -6.62 -4.49
CA GLU A 251 7.58 -7.65 -4.79
C GLU A 251 8.19 -8.27 -3.53
N LEU A 252 8.31 -7.49 -2.44
CA LEU A 252 8.80 -8.01 -1.16
C LEU A 252 7.77 -8.90 -0.46
N SER A 253 6.47 -8.59 -0.57
CA SER A 253 5.41 -9.46 -0.04
C SER A 253 5.31 -10.75 -0.83
N ASP A 254 5.36 -10.67 -2.17
CA ASP A 254 5.34 -11.82 -3.06
C ASP A 254 6.46 -12.80 -2.72
N TYR A 255 7.69 -12.30 -2.54
CA TYR A 255 8.83 -13.10 -2.12
C TYR A 255 8.57 -13.87 -0.83
N VAL A 256 8.02 -13.21 0.20
CA VAL A 256 7.70 -13.87 1.47
C VAL A 256 6.63 -14.95 1.27
N VAL A 257 5.57 -14.64 0.52
CA VAL A 257 4.48 -15.58 0.25
C VAL A 257 4.99 -16.83 -0.46
N TYR A 258 5.83 -16.70 -1.49
CA TYR A 258 6.42 -17.86 -2.18
C TYR A 258 7.25 -18.73 -1.24
N VAL A 259 8.11 -18.12 -0.41
CA VAL A 259 8.95 -18.87 0.54
C VAL A 259 8.09 -19.55 1.60
N CYS A 260 7.10 -18.85 2.17
CA CYS A 260 6.21 -19.42 3.17
C CYS A 260 5.38 -20.59 2.61
N ARG A 261 4.77 -20.43 1.43
CA ARG A 261 4.00 -21.49 0.75
C ARG A 261 4.87 -22.70 0.41
N ALA A 262 6.08 -22.48 -0.08
CA ALA A 262 7.03 -23.56 -0.36
C ALA A 262 7.45 -24.32 0.90
N LEU A 263 7.34 -23.72 2.09
CA LEU A 263 7.66 -24.35 3.38
C LEU A 263 6.42 -24.75 4.18
N GLY A 264 5.22 -24.69 3.59
CA GLY A 264 3.96 -25.08 4.26
C GLY A 264 3.53 -24.14 5.39
N ILE A 265 4.01 -22.90 5.41
CA ILE A 265 3.57 -21.86 6.35
C ILE A 265 2.42 -21.08 5.69
N PRO A 266 1.19 -21.11 6.22
CA PRO A 266 0.08 -20.36 5.67
C PRO A 266 0.28 -18.87 5.90
N CYS A 267 0.13 -18.07 4.84
CA CYS A 267 0.16 -16.62 4.90
C CYS A 267 -0.69 -16.01 3.79
N ALA A 268 -1.17 -14.80 4.02
CA ALA A 268 -1.94 -14.02 3.04
C ALA A 268 -1.29 -12.65 2.80
N ILE A 269 -1.68 -11.98 1.72
CA ILE A 269 -1.38 -10.57 1.52
C ILE A 269 -2.58 -9.78 2.02
N ASP A 270 -2.36 -8.97 3.05
CA ASP A 270 -3.34 -8.00 3.52
C ASP A 270 -2.91 -6.61 3.01
N PHE A 271 -3.87 -5.77 2.64
CA PHE A 271 -3.58 -4.46 2.08
C PHE A 271 -4.67 -3.44 2.42
N MET A 272 -4.25 -2.18 2.52
CA MET A 272 -5.16 -1.05 2.47
C MET A 272 -5.11 -0.47 1.05
N PRO A 273 -6.27 -0.30 0.37
CA PRO A 273 -6.27 0.28 -0.98
C PRO A 273 -5.57 1.62 -1.05
N ILE A 274 -5.72 2.43 0.01
CA ILE A 274 -5.11 3.74 0.16
C ILE A 274 -4.99 4.10 1.65
N HIS A 275 -3.91 4.78 1.99
CA HIS A 275 -3.72 5.39 3.31
C HIS A 275 -4.79 6.45 3.58
N GLY A 276 -5.37 6.44 4.78
CA GLY A 276 -6.43 7.39 5.14
C GLY A 276 -5.96 8.84 5.21
N ASP A 277 -4.66 9.06 5.41
CA ASP A 277 -3.93 10.33 5.51
C ASP A 277 -2.89 10.51 4.38
N GLY A 278 -2.92 9.66 3.35
CA GLY A 278 -1.96 9.62 2.25
C GLY A 278 -2.64 9.40 0.89
N ASN A 279 -1.85 9.26 -0.18
CA ASN A 279 -2.39 9.06 -1.54
C ASN A 279 -1.96 7.74 -2.19
N ASP A 280 -1.34 6.85 -1.40
CA ASP A 280 -0.79 5.60 -1.90
C ASP A 280 -1.41 4.43 -1.13
N GLY A 281 -1.55 3.29 -1.79
CA GLY A 281 -1.89 2.02 -1.16
C GLY A 281 -0.71 1.41 -0.40
N HIS A 282 -1.00 0.38 0.40
CA HIS A 282 0.04 -0.35 1.10
C HIS A 282 -0.37 -1.80 1.34
N GLN A 283 0.59 -2.73 1.20
CA GLN A 283 0.38 -4.15 1.40
C GLN A 283 1.49 -4.80 2.21
N TRP A 284 1.12 -5.87 2.91
CA TRP A 284 1.99 -6.61 3.81
C TRP A 284 1.56 -8.07 3.90
N VAL A 285 2.42 -8.93 4.46
CA VAL A 285 2.09 -10.35 4.64
C VAL A 285 1.51 -10.55 6.04
N SER A 286 0.38 -11.25 6.11
CA SER A 286 -0.32 -11.60 7.34
C SER A 286 -0.18 -13.09 7.67
N PHE A 287 -0.14 -13.38 8.97
CA PHE A 287 0.04 -14.72 9.52
C PHE A 287 -0.91 -14.92 10.70
N SER A 288 -1.58 -16.07 10.73
CA SER A 288 -2.44 -16.46 11.86
C SER A 288 -1.65 -17.39 12.79
N GLY A 289 -1.69 -17.11 14.09
CA GLY A 289 -1.26 -18.06 15.12
C GLY A 289 -2.30 -19.13 15.36
N ARG A 290 -1.95 -20.20 16.10
CA ARG A 290 -2.87 -21.34 16.33
C ARG A 290 -4.14 -20.98 17.12
N TYR A 291 -4.12 -19.86 17.84
CA TYR A 291 -5.26 -19.34 18.60
C TYR A 291 -6.03 -18.21 17.90
N GLY A 292 -5.71 -17.92 16.63
CA GLY A 292 -6.34 -16.86 15.86
C GLY A 292 -5.73 -15.47 16.06
N ASP A 293 -4.63 -15.36 16.80
CA ASP A 293 -3.86 -14.12 16.89
C ASP A 293 -3.31 -13.73 15.51
N LEU A 294 -3.41 -12.44 15.19
CA LEU A 294 -2.98 -11.93 13.90
C LEU A 294 -1.60 -11.26 14.00
N TYR A 295 -0.69 -11.73 13.16
CA TYR A 295 0.62 -11.16 12.98
C TYR A 295 0.79 -10.64 11.56
N TYR A 296 1.72 -9.71 11.41
CA TYR A 296 2.04 -9.14 10.11
C TYR A 296 3.54 -8.85 9.98
N GLN A 297 3.98 -8.73 8.73
CA GLN A 297 5.34 -8.40 8.38
C GLN A 297 5.37 -7.46 7.16
N GLU A 298 6.21 -6.44 7.25
CA GLU A 298 6.42 -5.44 6.20
C GLU A 298 7.90 -5.42 5.79
N PHE A 299 8.18 -5.13 4.52
CA PHE A 299 9.52 -4.80 4.02
C PHE A 299 10.64 -5.79 4.40
N LEU A 300 10.37 -7.08 4.60
CA LEU A 300 11.33 -8.07 5.16
C LEU A 300 11.86 -7.70 6.56
N ASP A 301 11.01 -7.13 7.42
CA ASP A 301 11.28 -6.90 8.84
C ASP A 301 10.81 -8.07 9.73
N ALA A 302 11.00 -7.91 11.05
CA ALA A 302 10.52 -8.85 12.05
C ALA A 302 8.99 -9.00 12.01
N LEU A 303 8.52 -10.20 12.30
CA LEU A 303 7.11 -10.47 12.53
C LEU A 303 6.60 -9.73 13.78
N LYS A 304 5.50 -8.99 13.65
CA LYS A 304 4.90 -8.20 14.73
C LYS A 304 3.45 -8.61 14.91
N GLU A 305 2.97 -8.61 16.15
CA GLU A 305 1.54 -8.78 16.42
C GLU A 305 0.79 -7.52 16.00
N VAL A 306 -0.32 -7.67 15.27
CA VAL A 306 -1.06 -6.53 14.72
C VAL A 306 -1.52 -5.59 15.83
N ARG A 307 -2.22 -6.11 16.85
CA ARG A 307 -2.83 -5.30 17.93
C ARG A 307 -1.84 -4.43 18.71
N ASN A 308 -0.58 -4.85 18.77
CA ASN A 308 0.50 -4.18 19.50
C ASN A 308 1.46 -3.39 18.59
N SER A 309 1.05 -3.09 17.37
CA SER A 309 1.92 -2.46 16.36
C SER A 309 1.36 -1.16 15.78
N LYS A 310 2.19 -0.49 14.98
CA LYS A 310 1.84 0.78 14.33
C LYS A 310 0.70 0.64 13.33
N ILE A 311 0.60 -0.49 12.62
CA ILE A 311 -0.44 -0.69 11.59
C ILE A 311 -1.85 -0.70 12.18
N TYR A 312 -1.99 -1.11 13.45
CA TYR A 312 -3.27 -1.08 14.16
C TYR A 312 -3.74 0.35 14.48
N GLY A 313 -2.80 1.30 14.58
CA GLY A 313 -3.07 2.72 14.77
C GLY A 313 -2.99 3.57 13.50
N SER A 314 -2.61 3.00 12.35
CA SER A 314 -2.46 3.77 11.10
C SER A 314 -3.81 4.24 10.58
N SER A 315 -3.81 5.42 9.94
CA SER A 315 -4.99 5.98 9.26
C SER A 315 -5.29 5.15 8.01
N LYS A 316 -6.52 4.64 7.92
CA LYS A 316 -7.04 3.82 6.81
C LYS A 316 -8.56 3.72 6.91
N ILE A 317 -9.23 3.43 5.80
CA ILE A 317 -10.70 3.25 5.77
C ILE A 317 -11.05 1.76 5.78
N LYS A 318 -10.33 0.98 4.96
CA LYS A 318 -10.51 -0.46 4.77
C LYS A 318 -9.19 -1.21 4.76
N VAL A 319 -9.24 -2.46 5.18
CA VAL A 319 -8.19 -3.47 4.94
C VAL A 319 -8.83 -4.70 4.34
N TYR A 320 -8.26 -5.17 3.24
CA TYR A 320 -8.66 -6.38 2.54
C TYR A 320 -7.55 -7.42 2.63
N ARG A 321 -7.93 -8.70 2.69
CA ARG A 321 -7.03 -9.85 2.56
C ARG A 321 -7.25 -10.50 1.21
N ASN A 322 -6.17 -10.70 0.46
CA ASN A 322 -6.20 -11.46 -0.79
C ASN A 322 -6.51 -12.93 -0.52
N THR A 323 -7.44 -13.49 -1.29
CA THR A 323 -7.77 -14.92 -1.35
C THR A 323 -7.38 -15.47 -2.71
N PHE A 324 -7.14 -16.77 -2.79
CA PHE A 324 -7.06 -17.42 -4.11
C PHE A 324 -8.46 -17.63 -4.68
N SER A 325 -9.42 -17.97 -3.82
CA SER A 325 -10.80 -18.10 -4.27
C SER A 325 -11.42 -16.75 -4.62
N LEU A 326 -12.35 -16.80 -5.57
CA LEU A 326 -13.25 -15.70 -5.85
C LEU A 326 -14.29 -15.58 -4.73
N ASN A 327 -14.53 -14.37 -4.25
CA ASN A 327 -15.64 -14.08 -3.36
C ASN A 327 -16.96 -14.06 -4.16
N CYS A 328 -17.54 -15.25 -4.35
CA CYS A 328 -18.77 -15.45 -5.13
C CYS A 328 -19.95 -14.65 -4.55
N ASP A 329 -20.10 -14.61 -3.23
CA ASP A 329 -21.18 -13.87 -2.57
C ASP A 329 -21.11 -12.38 -2.93
N MET A 330 -19.94 -11.76 -2.75
CA MET A 330 -19.72 -10.34 -3.10
C MET A 330 -20.03 -10.08 -4.58
N LYS A 331 -19.51 -10.93 -5.47
CA LYS A 331 -19.71 -10.78 -6.91
C LYS A 331 -21.19 -10.89 -7.29
N GLU A 332 -21.88 -11.92 -6.79
CA GLU A 332 -23.29 -12.16 -7.10
C GLU A 332 -24.19 -11.07 -6.54
N GLU A 333 -23.93 -10.56 -5.34
CA GLU A 333 -24.66 -9.44 -4.76
C GLU A 333 -24.50 -8.18 -5.60
N MET A 334 -23.27 -7.82 -5.99
CA MET A 334 -23.03 -6.64 -6.83
C MET A 334 -23.66 -6.80 -8.22
N GLN A 335 -23.58 -7.98 -8.83
CA GLN A 335 -24.17 -8.25 -10.14
C GLN A 335 -25.71 -8.17 -10.16
N LYS A 336 -26.37 -8.43 -9.02
CA LYS A 336 -27.83 -8.22 -8.86
C LYS A 336 -28.21 -6.74 -8.82
N LEU A 337 -27.26 -5.88 -8.43
CA LEU A 337 -27.48 -4.45 -8.28
C LEU A 337 -27.14 -3.68 -9.56
N ASP A 338 -26.02 -4.02 -10.21
CA ASP A 338 -25.58 -3.38 -11.44
C ASP A 338 -24.69 -4.31 -12.29
N SER A 339 -24.73 -4.09 -13.60
CA SER A 339 -23.82 -4.73 -14.57
C SER A 339 -22.43 -4.09 -14.61
N VAL A 340 -22.32 -2.82 -14.19
CA VAL A 340 -21.07 -2.05 -14.20
C VAL A 340 -20.57 -1.88 -12.77
N VAL A 341 -19.38 -2.42 -12.51
CA VAL A 341 -18.71 -2.37 -11.21
C VAL A 341 -17.33 -1.74 -11.40
N VAL A 342 -16.86 -0.99 -10.41
CA VAL A 342 -15.51 -0.39 -10.45
C VAL A 342 -14.44 -1.49 -10.56
N PRO A 343 -13.29 -1.24 -11.22
CA PRO A 343 -12.31 -2.27 -11.52
C PRO A 343 -11.90 -3.13 -10.31
N PHE A 344 -11.69 -2.49 -9.15
CA PHE A 344 -11.31 -3.16 -7.91
C PHE A 344 -12.27 -4.28 -7.46
N PHE A 345 -13.59 -4.10 -7.65
CA PHE A 345 -14.61 -5.05 -7.22
C PHE A 345 -15.14 -5.97 -8.34
N LYS A 346 -14.54 -5.92 -9.54
CA LYS A 346 -15.01 -6.69 -10.70
C LYS A 346 -14.81 -8.21 -10.54
N SER A 347 -13.67 -8.60 -9.98
CA SER A 347 -13.31 -9.99 -9.68
C SER A 347 -12.74 -10.04 -8.26
N PRO A 348 -13.61 -10.03 -7.22
CA PRO A 348 -13.15 -9.85 -5.85
C PRO A 348 -12.47 -11.11 -5.32
N HIS A 349 -11.14 -11.19 -5.46
CA HIS A 349 -10.29 -12.16 -4.77
C HIS A 349 -9.87 -11.63 -3.39
N VAL A 350 -10.86 -11.14 -2.65
CA VAL A 350 -10.65 -10.42 -1.39
C VAL A 350 -11.74 -10.70 -0.36
N ILE A 351 -11.35 -10.64 0.91
CA ILE A 351 -12.26 -10.54 2.05
C ILE A 351 -11.93 -9.30 2.89
N ASP A 352 -12.96 -8.70 3.49
CA ASP A 352 -12.79 -7.56 4.40
C ASP A 352 -12.29 -8.02 5.77
N VAL A 353 -11.13 -7.52 6.18
CA VAL A 353 -10.49 -7.82 7.47
C VAL A 353 -10.25 -6.56 8.31
N THR A 354 -10.99 -5.47 8.01
CA THR A 354 -10.77 -4.15 8.62
C THR A 354 -10.87 -4.18 10.15
N ASP A 355 -11.76 -4.98 10.71
CA ASP A 355 -11.95 -5.15 12.15
C ASP A 355 -10.71 -5.72 12.86
N LEU A 356 -9.92 -6.54 12.17
CA LEU A 356 -8.66 -7.08 12.69
C LEU A 356 -7.55 -6.01 12.77
N TYR A 357 -7.69 -4.90 12.04
CA TYR A 357 -6.67 -3.87 11.89
C TYR A 357 -7.06 -2.49 12.46
N ALA A 358 -8.28 -2.30 12.95
CA ALA A 358 -8.76 -0.99 13.39
C ALA A 358 -9.08 -0.96 14.90
N LYS A 359 -8.46 -0.03 15.63
CA LYS A 359 -8.82 0.29 17.03
C LYS A 359 -10.23 0.84 17.18
N SER A 360 -10.60 1.73 16.25
CA SER A 360 -11.85 2.49 16.29
C SER A 360 -12.50 2.44 14.92
N TYR A 361 -13.42 1.50 14.75
CA TYR A 361 -14.22 1.37 13.54
C TYR A 361 -15.71 1.36 13.87
N LYS A 362 -16.55 1.65 12.87
CA LYS A 362 -17.98 1.39 12.93
C LYS A 362 -18.26 0.09 12.21
N LYS A 363 -18.91 -0.84 12.90
CA LYS A 363 -19.43 -2.06 12.26
C LYS A 363 -20.44 -1.72 11.16
N GLU A 364 -21.28 -0.71 11.41
CA GLU A 364 -22.21 -0.13 10.43
C GLU A 364 -22.08 1.39 10.45
N LEU A 365 -21.69 1.96 9.31
CA LEU A 365 -21.66 3.39 9.05
C LEU A 365 -22.89 3.76 8.20
N LYS A 366 -23.95 4.21 8.86
CA LYS A 366 -25.13 4.75 8.19
C LYS A 366 -24.93 6.22 7.83
N ILE A 367 -24.98 6.55 6.54
CA ILE A 367 -24.89 7.94 6.07
C ILE A 367 -26.19 8.67 6.39
N PRO A 368 -26.15 9.87 7.02
CA PRO A 368 -27.36 10.64 7.32
C PRO A 368 -28.13 11.00 6.04
N SER A 369 -29.42 10.68 5.96
CA SER A 369 -30.21 10.93 4.73
C SER A 369 -30.26 12.42 4.34
N LYS A 370 -30.12 13.34 5.32
CA LYS A 370 -30.08 14.79 5.07
C LYS A 370 -28.81 15.29 4.36
N SER A 371 -27.71 14.53 4.42
CA SER A 371 -26.44 14.87 3.76
C SER A 371 -26.32 14.28 2.36
N ILE A 372 -27.28 13.44 1.96
CA ILE A 372 -27.34 12.86 0.61
C ILE A 372 -27.98 13.89 -0.32
N TYR A 373 -27.30 14.23 -1.41
CA TYR A 373 -27.84 15.18 -2.37
C TYR A 373 -29.11 14.65 -3.05
N LYS A 374 -30.07 15.54 -3.30
CA LYS A 374 -31.33 15.20 -3.99
C LYS A 374 -31.07 14.65 -5.39
N GLY A 375 -31.73 13.57 -5.76
CA GLY A 375 -31.64 13.00 -7.11
C GLY A 375 -31.99 11.51 -7.10
N LYS A 376 -31.97 10.89 -8.27
CA LYS A 376 -32.09 9.43 -8.41
C LYS A 376 -30.77 8.88 -8.96
N PRO A 377 -30.15 7.89 -8.29
CA PRO A 377 -28.96 7.25 -8.81
C PRO A 377 -29.32 6.38 -10.02
N HIS A 378 -28.43 6.30 -11.01
CA HIS A 378 -28.61 5.34 -12.10
C HIS A 378 -28.12 3.94 -11.68
N SER A 379 -27.02 3.90 -10.94
CA SER A 379 -26.50 2.67 -10.34
C SER A 379 -27.15 2.41 -8.99
N ARG A 380 -27.46 1.14 -8.70
CA ARG A 380 -27.88 0.70 -7.35
C ARG A 380 -26.71 0.36 -6.44
N ILE A 381 -25.47 0.60 -6.88
CA ILE A 381 -24.27 0.42 -6.07
C ILE A 381 -23.72 1.79 -5.69
N ALA A 382 -23.62 2.05 -4.40
CA ALA A 382 -22.88 3.18 -3.87
C ALA A 382 -21.52 2.73 -3.36
N TYR A 383 -20.52 3.54 -3.63
CA TYR A 383 -19.16 3.38 -3.15
C TYR A 383 -18.84 4.42 -2.09
N LEU A 384 -18.16 3.98 -1.04
CA LEU A 384 -17.45 4.87 -0.15
C LEU A 384 -16.05 5.05 -0.71
N CYS A 385 -15.71 6.29 -1.02
CA CYS A 385 -14.45 6.65 -1.64
C CYS A 385 -13.53 7.33 -0.64
N ALA A 386 -12.25 7.00 -0.72
CA ALA A 386 -11.16 7.66 -0.03
C ALA A 386 -10.61 8.80 -0.90
N SER A 387 -10.04 9.83 -0.28
CA SER A 387 -9.37 10.91 -1.03
C SER A 387 -7.99 10.50 -1.52
N SER A 388 -7.69 10.82 -2.78
CA SER A 388 -6.37 10.64 -3.40
C SER A 388 -6.05 11.90 -4.20
N ARG A 389 -5.30 12.82 -3.58
CA ARG A 389 -5.09 14.19 -4.11
C ARG A 389 -6.45 14.86 -4.43
N MET A 390 -6.67 15.26 -5.69
CA MET A 390 -7.92 15.84 -6.20
C MET A 390 -8.91 14.78 -6.72
N SER A 391 -8.57 13.49 -6.63
CA SER A 391 -9.40 12.36 -7.05
C SER A 391 -9.95 11.59 -5.85
N TRP A 392 -10.83 10.64 -6.13
CA TRP A 392 -11.47 9.80 -5.12
C TRP A 392 -11.43 8.34 -5.55
N GLU A 393 -11.06 7.44 -4.64
CA GLU A 393 -10.86 6.02 -4.92
C GLU A 393 -11.90 5.18 -4.16
N PRO A 394 -12.74 4.39 -4.86
CA PRO A 394 -13.68 3.48 -4.22
C PRO A 394 -12.97 2.45 -3.33
N VAL A 395 -13.30 2.43 -2.05
CA VAL A 395 -12.69 1.49 -1.08
C VAL A 395 -13.70 0.58 -0.41
N ALA A 396 -14.98 0.93 -0.40
CA ALA A 396 -16.06 0.05 0.08
C ALA A 396 -17.32 0.25 -0.78
N TRP A 397 -18.27 -0.67 -0.69
CA TRP A 397 -19.53 -0.59 -1.44
C TRP A 397 -20.74 -0.98 -0.57
N THR A 398 -21.92 -0.58 -1.00
CA THR A 398 -23.23 -0.97 -0.45
C THR A 398 -24.30 -0.85 -1.54
N GLU A 399 -25.45 -1.49 -1.34
CA GLU A 399 -26.66 -1.17 -2.09
C GLU A 399 -27.09 0.28 -1.83
N PHE A 400 -27.59 0.95 -2.89
CA PHE A 400 -28.16 2.28 -2.83
C PHE A 400 -29.62 2.28 -3.29
N ASP A 401 -30.53 2.38 -2.32
CA ASP A 401 -31.98 2.45 -2.54
C ASP A 401 -32.53 3.89 -2.61
N GLY A 402 -31.64 4.89 -2.52
CA GLY A 402 -31.96 6.33 -2.51
C GLY A 402 -32.17 6.95 -1.13
N GLN A 403 -32.30 6.18 -0.05
CA GLN A 403 -32.53 6.72 1.32
C GLN A 403 -31.60 6.12 2.38
N ASN A 404 -31.13 4.91 2.16
CA ASN A 404 -30.27 4.17 3.07
C ASN A 404 -28.93 3.85 2.40
N LEU A 405 -27.86 4.27 3.04
CA LEU A 405 -26.49 3.93 2.69
C LEU A 405 -25.81 3.46 3.96
N VAL A 406 -25.45 2.17 4.02
CA VAL A 406 -24.86 1.56 5.20
C VAL A 406 -23.61 0.81 4.78
N PHE A 407 -22.44 1.34 5.15
CA PHE A 407 -21.17 0.68 4.89
C PHE A 407 -20.74 -0.12 6.10
N SER A 408 -20.33 -1.38 5.90
CA SER A 408 -19.84 -2.23 6.97
C SER A 408 -18.37 -1.91 7.29
N ASN A 409 -17.93 -2.18 8.53
CA ASN A 409 -16.53 -2.17 8.99
C ASN A 409 -15.69 -0.98 8.47
N ILE A 410 -16.03 0.25 8.87
CA ILE A 410 -15.34 1.47 8.44
C ILE A 410 -14.53 2.06 9.59
N GLN A 411 -13.22 2.21 9.43
CA GLN A 411 -12.39 2.91 10.40
C GLN A 411 -12.72 4.42 10.41
N ARG A 412 -12.79 5.01 11.61
CA ARG A 412 -13.10 6.43 11.84
C ARG A 412 -11.86 7.30 11.63
N GLY A 413 -12.05 8.57 11.29
CA GLY A 413 -10.97 9.55 11.12
C GLY A 413 -10.75 10.01 9.67
N PRO A 414 -10.44 9.11 8.71
CA PRO A 414 -10.16 9.51 7.34
C PRO A 414 -11.32 10.26 6.68
N VAL A 415 -10.97 11.19 5.77
CA VAL A 415 -11.96 11.85 4.91
C VAL A 415 -12.45 10.89 3.83
N MET A 416 -13.76 10.84 3.70
CA MET A 416 -14.49 9.95 2.81
C MET A 416 -15.53 10.70 2.01
N ARG A 417 -16.02 10.07 0.94
CA ARG A 417 -17.10 10.61 0.12
C ARG A 417 -17.91 9.50 -0.52
N VAL A 418 -19.24 9.68 -0.67
CA VAL A 418 -20.07 8.67 -1.36
C VAL A 418 -20.19 9.00 -2.83
N ALA A 419 -20.06 7.99 -3.70
CA ALA A 419 -20.29 8.09 -5.13
C ALA A 419 -21.05 6.88 -5.70
N THR A 420 -21.76 7.06 -6.81
CA THR A 420 -22.09 5.96 -7.74
C THR A 420 -21.03 5.92 -8.85
N TYR A 421 -20.88 4.78 -9.51
CA TYR A 421 -20.02 4.65 -10.69
C TYR A 421 -20.88 4.55 -11.94
N GLU A 422 -20.85 5.60 -12.77
CA GLU A 422 -21.75 5.76 -13.93
C GLU A 422 -20.89 6.09 -15.15
N GLN A 423 -21.00 5.29 -16.21
CA GLN A 423 -20.29 5.52 -17.49
C GLN A 423 -18.76 5.70 -17.36
N GLY A 424 -18.13 4.95 -16.45
CA GLY A 424 -16.68 5.03 -16.24
C GLY A 424 -16.23 6.12 -15.26
N HIS A 425 -17.16 6.93 -14.74
CA HIS A 425 -16.86 8.06 -13.87
C HIS A 425 -17.60 7.97 -12.52
N LEU A 426 -17.01 8.58 -11.49
CA LEU A 426 -17.67 8.72 -10.19
C LEU A 426 -18.64 9.91 -10.23
N ARG A 427 -19.85 9.68 -9.72
CA ARG A 427 -20.86 10.72 -9.50
C ARG A 427 -21.13 10.83 -8.00
N PHE A 428 -20.81 11.98 -7.41
CA PHE A 428 -20.86 12.12 -5.95
C PHE A 428 -22.26 12.40 -5.39
N TRP A 429 -22.54 11.83 -4.21
CA TRP A 429 -23.83 11.90 -3.50
C TRP A 429 -23.77 12.61 -2.16
N THR A 430 -22.57 12.94 -1.67
CA THR A 430 -22.36 13.73 -0.45
C THR A 430 -21.26 14.76 -0.69
N ASP A 431 -21.22 15.81 0.14
CA ASP A 431 -19.97 16.54 0.38
C ASP A 431 -18.93 15.56 0.98
N PRO A 432 -17.62 15.87 0.89
CA PRO A 432 -16.61 15.15 1.68
C PRO A 432 -16.96 15.19 3.16
N PHE A 433 -16.68 14.12 3.89
CA PHE A 433 -16.94 14.05 5.32
C PHE A 433 -15.94 13.16 6.04
N GLU A 434 -15.76 13.41 7.33
CA GLU A 434 -15.11 12.48 8.25
C GLU A 434 -16.07 12.07 9.36
N VAL A 435 -15.75 10.97 10.02
CA VAL A 435 -16.44 10.53 11.24
C VAL A 435 -15.44 10.57 12.37
N THR A 436 -15.71 11.41 13.36
CA THR A 436 -14.84 11.58 14.52
C THR A 436 -14.82 10.33 15.40
N ILE A 437 -13.85 10.25 16.31
CA ILE A 437 -13.79 9.18 17.32
C ILE A 437 -15.05 9.12 18.20
N SER A 438 -15.73 10.26 18.40
CA SER A 438 -17.00 10.40 19.14
C SER A 438 -18.23 9.95 18.34
N ASN A 439 -18.07 9.45 17.11
CA ASN A 439 -19.14 9.07 16.16
C ASN A 439 -19.94 10.24 15.58
N GLU A 440 -19.37 11.44 15.59
CA GLU A 440 -20.00 12.61 14.99
C GLU A 440 -19.57 12.74 13.53
N PHE A 441 -20.51 13.10 12.67
CA PHE A 441 -20.21 13.41 11.28
C PHE A 441 -19.80 14.87 11.16
N HIS A 442 -18.67 15.11 10.51
CA HIS A 442 -18.27 16.43 10.07
C HIS A 442 -18.23 16.44 8.55
N PHE A 443 -19.13 17.23 7.93
CA PHE A 443 -19.16 17.45 6.50
C PHE A 443 -18.39 18.72 6.16
N PHE A 444 -17.48 18.62 5.19
CA PHE A 444 -16.73 19.74 4.64
C PHE A 444 -17.56 20.48 3.58
N THR A 445 -18.71 20.99 4.02
CA THR A 445 -19.58 21.86 3.21
C THR A 445 -19.10 23.31 3.38
N PRO A 446 -18.60 23.97 2.31
CA PRO A 446 -18.18 25.37 2.38
C PRO A 446 -19.32 26.27 2.89
N LEU A 447 -18.99 27.17 3.82
CA LEU A 447 -19.91 28.18 4.33
C LEU A 447 -19.82 29.48 3.50
N ASP A 448 -20.84 30.32 3.60
CA ASP A 448 -20.84 31.66 2.99
C ASP A 448 -19.80 32.60 3.62
N SER A 449 -19.40 32.33 4.88
CA SER A 449 -18.33 33.08 5.54
C SER A 449 -16.97 32.67 4.99
N VAL A 450 -16.10 33.66 4.82
CA VAL A 450 -14.75 33.49 4.27
C VAL A 450 -13.67 33.84 5.28
N GLN A 451 -12.45 33.37 5.02
CA GLN A 451 -11.25 33.61 5.81
C GLN A 451 -10.00 33.70 4.93
N ASP A 452 -8.99 34.38 5.42
CA ASP A 452 -7.65 34.37 4.82
C ASP A 452 -6.89 33.11 5.25
N VAL A 453 -6.29 32.42 4.28
CA VAL A 453 -5.56 31.17 4.48
C VAL A 453 -4.08 31.42 4.26
N THR A 454 -3.25 31.17 5.29
CA THR A 454 -1.79 31.27 5.21
C THR A 454 -1.17 29.87 5.23
N LEU A 455 -0.40 29.54 4.21
CA LEU A 455 0.13 28.19 3.99
C LEU A 455 1.66 28.17 4.06
N PHE A 456 2.20 27.13 4.70
CA PHE A 456 3.64 26.92 4.89
C PHE A 456 4.14 25.59 4.30
N SER A 457 3.23 24.70 3.90
CA SER A 457 3.56 23.42 3.28
C SER A 457 2.44 22.90 2.38
N LYS A 458 2.80 22.09 1.38
CA LYS A 458 1.88 21.38 0.47
C LYS A 458 1.54 19.96 0.93
N TYR A 459 2.22 19.45 1.97
CA TYR A 459 2.01 18.13 2.55
C TYR A 459 2.33 18.12 4.05
N SER A 460 1.85 17.10 4.77
CA SER A 460 2.09 16.94 6.20
C SER A 460 3.59 16.83 6.53
N LEU A 461 4.05 17.67 7.46
CA LEU A 461 5.42 17.68 7.95
C LEU A 461 5.65 16.67 9.10
N GLN A 462 4.67 15.83 9.45
CA GLN A 462 4.78 14.91 10.57
C GLN A 462 5.94 13.92 10.43
N SER A 463 6.20 13.43 9.20
CA SER A 463 7.32 12.53 8.90
C SER A 463 8.69 13.24 8.98
N GLU A 464 8.69 14.58 8.93
CA GLU A 464 9.85 15.47 8.99
C GLU A 464 10.12 16.00 10.40
N GLU A 465 9.20 15.81 11.36
CA GLU A 465 9.40 16.24 12.76
C GLU A 465 10.67 15.66 13.38
N LYS A 466 11.07 14.44 12.98
CA LYS A 466 12.33 13.84 13.42
C LYS A 466 13.54 14.71 13.07
N PHE A 467 13.54 15.41 11.93
CA PHE A 467 14.62 16.29 11.51
C PHE A 467 14.57 17.61 12.27
N GLN A 468 13.38 18.17 12.45
CA GLN A 468 13.18 19.39 13.24
C GLN A 468 13.62 19.19 14.71
N ASN A 469 13.27 18.04 15.30
CA ASN A 469 13.63 17.68 16.67
C ASN A 469 15.15 17.50 16.84
N ARG A 470 15.86 17.03 15.80
CA ARG A 470 17.33 16.93 15.81
C ARG A 470 18.05 18.27 15.83
N MET A 471 17.36 19.39 15.62
CA MET A 471 17.94 20.72 15.76
C MET A 471 17.75 21.32 17.15
N LEU A 472 16.82 20.81 17.96
CA LEU A 472 16.51 21.34 19.30
C LEU A 472 17.71 21.22 20.23
N GLY A 473 18.11 22.34 20.83
CA GLY A 473 19.31 22.44 21.66
C GLY A 473 20.60 22.70 20.88
N GLY A 474 20.57 22.67 19.54
CA GLY A 474 21.70 23.07 18.71
C GLY A 474 22.05 24.56 18.90
N THR A 475 23.32 24.91 18.75
CA THR A 475 23.83 26.25 19.06
C THR A 475 24.56 26.87 17.89
N PHE A 476 24.37 28.17 17.69
CA PHE A 476 25.21 28.98 16.83
C PHE A 476 26.29 29.65 17.67
N GLU A 477 27.54 29.40 17.31
CA GLU A 477 28.73 29.81 18.03
C GLU A 477 29.61 30.70 17.16
N VAL A 478 30.26 31.69 17.77
CA VAL A 478 31.21 32.59 17.11
C VAL A 478 32.53 32.63 17.85
N SER A 479 33.62 32.90 17.12
CA SER A 479 34.97 32.94 17.65
C SER A 479 35.89 33.80 16.78
N ASN A 480 36.97 34.30 17.35
CA ASN A 480 38.13 34.84 16.61
C ASN A 480 39.32 33.87 16.60
N ASP A 481 39.17 32.74 17.28
CA ASP A 481 40.07 31.57 17.24
C ASP A 481 39.46 30.47 16.34
N PRO A 482 40.17 29.98 15.30
CA PRO A 482 39.67 28.93 14.41
C PRO A 482 39.38 27.59 15.11
N ALA A 483 39.99 27.33 16.27
CA ALA A 483 39.73 26.13 17.06
C ALA A 483 38.48 26.24 17.96
N PHE A 484 37.86 27.43 18.05
CA PHE A 484 36.73 27.72 18.94
C PHE A 484 37.00 27.36 20.42
N GLN A 485 38.24 27.50 20.90
CA GLN A 485 38.57 27.34 22.32
C GLN A 485 37.96 28.49 23.14
N GLN A 486 37.99 29.71 22.58
CA GLN A 486 37.32 30.89 23.12
C GLN A 486 36.13 31.27 22.24
N LYS A 487 34.98 30.67 22.53
CA LYS A 487 33.75 30.84 21.77
C LYS A 487 32.67 31.55 22.57
N GLU A 488 31.77 32.21 21.84
CA GLU A 488 30.52 32.78 22.38
C GLU A 488 29.33 32.10 21.69
N ILE A 489 28.32 31.71 22.46
CA ILE A 489 27.05 31.22 21.92
C ILE A 489 26.14 32.42 21.67
N ILE A 490 25.83 32.68 20.41
CA ILE A 490 25.00 33.82 19.99
C ILE A 490 23.53 33.46 19.82
N HIS A 491 23.23 32.16 19.64
CA HIS A 491 21.87 31.66 19.61
C HIS A 491 21.82 30.17 19.98
N MET A 492 20.76 29.76 20.67
CA MET A 492 20.43 28.37 20.94
C MET A 492 19.02 28.10 20.43
N ILE A 493 18.86 27.02 19.66
CA ILE A 493 17.56 26.62 19.10
C ILE A 493 16.70 26.03 20.22
N GLY A 494 15.88 26.89 20.82
CA GLY A 494 14.97 26.50 21.91
C GLY A 494 13.60 25.98 21.46
N ARG A 495 13.27 26.10 20.16
CA ARG A 495 12.01 25.65 19.56
C ARG A 495 12.25 25.03 18.20
N LYS A 496 11.40 24.07 17.83
CA LYS A 496 11.52 23.35 16.57
C LYS A 496 11.27 24.33 15.40
N PRO A 497 12.05 24.28 14.31
CA PRO A 497 11.76 25.07 13.12
C PRO A 497 10.51 24.51 12.42
N GLU A 498 9.44 25.31 12.35
CA GLU A 498 8.14 24.91 11.78
C GLU A 498 7.96 25.37 10.33
N ARG A 499 8.94 26.08 9.77
CA ARG A 499 8.93 26.67 8.42
C ARG A 499 10.19 26.29 7.66
N LEU A 500 10.19 26.49 6.34
CA LEU A 500 11.38 26.32 5.52
C LEU A 500 12.51 27.19 6.07
N GLN A 501 12.24 28.47 6.35
CA GLN A 501 13.24 29.41 6.83
C GLN A 501 12.90 29.89 8.24
N THR A 502 13.78 29.61 9.20
CA THR A 502 13.71 30.21 10.53
C THR A 502 14.69 31.37 10.62
N VAL A 503 14.20 32.56 10.99
CA VAL A 503 15.00 33.79 11.05
C VAL A 503 15.25 34.20 12.50
N VAL A 504 16.51 34.45 12.83
CA VAL A 504 16.95 34.93 14.13
C VAL A 504 17.67 36.26 13.94
N TYR A 505 17.18 37.31 14.60
CA TYR A 505 17.85 38.60 14.67
C TYR A 505 18.73 38.68 15.91
N LEU A 506 19.94 39.18 15.75
CA LEU A 506 20.97 39.24 16.76
C LEU A 506 21.39 40.68 17.01
N ASN A 507 21.60 41.01 18.28
CA ASN A 507 22.19 42.28 18.70
C ASN A 507 23.69 42.10 18.97
N SER A 508 24.44 41.55 18.00
CA SER A 508 25.88 41.34 18.17
C SER A 508 26.64 42.67 18.10
N VAL A 509 27.35 42.98 19.19
CA VAL A 509 28.13 44.23 19.30
C VAL A 509 29.58 44.02 18.84
N LYS A 510 30.10 42.78 18.90
CA LYS A 510 31.51 42.45 18.61
C LYS A 510 31.66 41.76 17.25
N PRO A 511 32.72 42.05 16.48
CA PRO A 511 32.98 41.36 15.23
C PRO A 511 33.70 40.01 15.47
N TYR A 512 33.30 38.99 14.72
CA TYR A 512 33.86 37.64 14.77
C TYR A 512 34.24 37.15 13.37
N ARG A 513 35.36 36.45 13.25
CA ARG A 513 35.84 35.88 11.97
C ARG A 513 35.24 34.49 11.71
N TYR A 514 35.07 33.68 12.74
CA TYR A 514 34.58 32.32 12.62
C TYR A 514 33.16 32.21 13.21
N ILE A 515 32.30 31.52 12.49
CA ILE A 515 30.93 31.23 12.93
C ILE A 515 30.57 29.80 12.57
N ARG A 516 29.84 29.09 13.44
CA ARG A 516 29.38 27.72 13.18
C ARG A 516 28.05 27.42 13.85
N TYR A 517 27.35 26.45 13.29
CA TYR A 517 26.29 25.70 13.94
C TYR A 517 26.88 24.40 14.51
N VAL A 518 26.55 24.10 15.76
CA VAL A 518 26.88 22.84 16.43
C VAL A 518 25.58 22.10 16.69
N GLY A 519 25.52 20.87 16.19
CA GLY A 519 24.38 19.99 16.40
C GLY A 519 24.29 19.53 17.86
N PRO A 520 23.08 19.29 18.38
CA PRO A 520 22.92 18.73 19.72
C PRO A 520 23.45 17.29 19.78
N GLU A 521 23.67 16.81 20.99
CA GLU A 521 24.03 15.42 21.26
C GLU A 521 22.97 14.46 20.69
N GLU A 522 23.40 13.30 20.21
CA GLU A 522 22.53 12.23 19.69
C GLU A 522 21.65 12.60 18.48
N ALA A 523 22.03 13.65 17.73
CA ALA A 523 21.19 14.21 16.69
C ALA A 523 21.82 14.26 15.28
N HIS A 524 23.06 13.78 15.12
CA HIS A 524 23.77 13.79 13.83
C HIS A 524 23.90 15.18 13.17
N CYS A 525 23.84 16.27 13.95
CA CYS A 525 23.97 17.64 13.44
C CYS A 525 23.16 17.93 12.15
N ASN A 526 21.89 17.52 12.13
CA ASN A 526 21.02 17.66 10.96
C ASN A 526 20.69 19.13 10.68
N VAL A 527 21.01 19.61 9.48
CA VAL A 527 20.60 20.93 8.98
C VAL A 527 20.68 20.95 7.45
N ALA A 528 19.73 21.58 6.79
CA ALA A 528 19.72 21.71 5.33
C ALA A 528 20.60 22.87 4.87
N GLU A 529 20.29 24.08 5.35
CA GLU A 529 20.92 25.31 4.89
C GLU A 529 21.05 26.29 6.05
N ILE A 530 22.16 27.03 6.11
CA ILE A 530 22.37 28.14 7.05
C ILE A 530 22.94 29.34 6.31
N THR A 531 22.33 30.49 6.52
CA THR A 531 22.78 31.76 5.97
C THR A 531 23.01 32.78 7.07
N PHE A 532 24.17 33.45 7.03
CA PHE A 532 24.52 34.51 7.97
C PHE A 532 24.50 35.87 7.30
N TYR A 533 24.08 36.91 8.00
CA TYR A 533 24.05 38.29 7.51
C TYR A 533 24.71 39.22 8.50
N ALA A 534 25.38 40.25 7.97
CA ALA A 534 25.87 41.34 8.80
C ALA A 534 24.71 42.22 9.31
N VAL A 535 25.00 43.03 10.33
CA VAL A 535 24.04 44.03 10.85
C VAL A 535 23.57 44.95 9.71
N ASN A 536 22.25 45.06 9.54
CA ASN A 536 21.57 45.86 8.51
C ASN A 536 21.89 45.48 7.05
N ASP A 537 22.42 44.27 6.82
CA ASP A 537 22.74 43.79 5.47
C ASP A 537 21.64 42.86 4.94
N THR A 538 21.43 42.88 3.62
CA THR A 538 20.53 41.98 2.89
C THR A 538 21.28 40.91 2.11
N ILE A 539 22.61 41.04 1.97
CA ILE A 539 23.47 40.10 1.25
C ILE A 539 24.02 39.05 2.24
N PRO A 540 23.91 37.75 1.93
CA PRO A 540 24.55 36.70 2.70
C PRO A 540 26.07 36.89 2.83
N LEU A 541 26.59 36.71 4.04
CA LEU A 541 28.02 36.61 4.28
C LEU A 541 28.57 35.35 3.61
N LYS A 542 29.68 35.51 2.90
CA LYS A 542 30.42 34.42 2.28
C LYS A 542 31.71 34.14 3.04
N GLY A 543 32.14 32.89 3.05
CA GLY A 543 33.37 32.46 3.70
C GLY A 543 33.78 31.07 3.20
N ARG A 544 34.94 30.59 3.68
CA ARG A 544 35.36 29.21 3.43
C ARG A 544 34.60 28.28 4.38
N ALA A 545 33.86 27.33 3.84
CA ALA A 545 33.18 26.31 4.63
C ALA A 545 34.18 25.47 5.46
N MET A 546 33.81 25.18 6.70
CA MET A 546 34.55 24.38 7.66
C MET A 546 33.56 23.52 8.45
N GLY A 547 33.96 22.32 8.87
CA GLY A 547 33.06 21.45 9.63
C GLY A 547 33.66 20.09 9.91
N THR A 548 32.88 19.25 10.57
CA THR A 548 33.19 17.83 10.75
C THR A 548 32.97 17.06 9.45
N PRO A 549 34.01 16.41 8.88
CA PRO A 549 33.87 15.64 7.65
C PRO A 549 33.10 14.33 7.88
N GLY A 550 32.45 13.86 6.82
CA GLY A 550 31.76 12.57 6.78
C GLY A 550 30.26 12.69 7.03
N CYS A 551 29.50 11.96 6.22
CA CYS A 551 28.06 11.79 6.37
C CYS A 551 27.66 10.38 6.86
N TYR A 552 26.47 10.27 7.44
CA TYR A 552 25.88 9.02 7.92
C TYR A 552 25.80 7.94 6.82
N GLN A 553 25.52 8.35 5.58
CA GLN A 553 25.39 7.48 4.41
C GLN A 553 26.74 6.97 3.90
N LYS A 554 27.86 7.61 4.28
CA LYS A 554 29.24 7.26 3.87
C LYS A 554 29.50 7.32 2.36
N ASP A 555 28.75 8.12 1.63
CA ASP A 555 28.81 8.28 0.18
C ASP A 555 29.11 9.73 -0.27
N GLY A 556 29.25 10.65 0.70
CA GLY A 556 29.50 12.07 0.44
C GLY A 556 28.23 12.88 0.09
N SER A 557 27.04 12.27 0.08
CA SER A 557 25.78 12.93 -0.30
C SER A 557 25.32 14.01 0.68
N HIS A 558 25.74 13.91 1.94
CA HIS A 558 25.26 14.74 3.05
C HIS A 558 26.40 15.34 3.87
N GLU A 559 27.39 15.94 3.21
CA GLU A 559 28.58 16.54 3.83
C GLU A 559 28.32 17.95 4.40
N TYR A 560 29.18 18.41 5.30
CA TYR A 560 29.02 19.73 5.95
C TYR A 560 29.00 20.94 4.99
N PRO A 561 29.63 20.93 3.79
CA PRO A 561 29.52 22.07 2.86
C PRO A 561 28.12 22.26 2.30
N ASN A 562 27.28 21.22 2.29
CA ASN A 562 25.91 21.29 1.80
C ASN A 562 25.08 22.34 2.57
N VAL A 563 25.47 22.65 3.81
CA VAL A 563 24.80 23.65 4.66
C VAL A 563 24.93 25.09 4.11
N PHE A 564 25.79 25.31 3.12
CA PHE A 564 26.11 26.61 2.55
C PHE A 564 26.06 26.62 1.02
N ASP A 565 25.39 25.65 0.40
CA ASP A 565 25.32 25.52 -1.07
C ASP A 565 24.13 26.28 -1.68
N GLY A 566 23.25 26.83 -0.86
CA GLY A 566 22.07 27.56 -1.28
C GLY A 566 20.89 26.67 -1.69
N ASN A 567 20.99 25.35 -1.47
CA ASN A 567 19.98 24.36 -1.81
C ASN A 567 19.34 23.77 -0.54
N THR A 568 18.08 24.11 -0.30
CA THR A 568 17.32 23.61 0.86
C THR A 568 16.97 22.13 0.81
N GLU A 569 17.29 21.43 -0.29
CA GLU A 569 17.06 19.98 -0.48
C GLU A 569 18.31 19.14 -0.13
N THR A 570 19.50 19.75 -0.17
CA THR A 570 20.71 19.11 0.36
C THR A 570 20.76 19.36 1.86
N SER A 571 21.55 18.57 2.56
CA SER A 571 21.68 18.69 4.02
C SER A 571 22.94 18.04 4.52
N PHE A 572 23.38 18.46 5.70
CA PHE A 572 24.37 17.75 6.49
C PHE A 572 23.69 16.70 7.38
N ASP A 573 24.24 15.50 7.40
CA ASP A 573 23.82 14.38 8.24
C ASP A 573 25.09 13.71 8.78
N CYS A 574 25.62 14.23 9.89
CA CYS A 574 26.94 13.90 10.40
C CYS A 574 27.08 12.39 10.64
N LEU A 575 28.24 11.84 10.23
CA LEU A 575 28.58 10.44 10.50
C LEU A 575 28.54 10.11 11.99
N ALA A 576 29.07 11.00 12.83
CA ALA A 576 29.03 10.85 14.28
C ALA A 576 27.66 11.23 14.82
N VAL A 577 27.20 10.46 15.81
CA VAL A 577 25.93 10.68 16.50
C VAL A 577 25.93 12.01 17.27
N SER A 578 27.11 12.46 17.71
CA SER A 578 27.33 13.71 18.46
C SER A 578 28.60 14.43 18.00
N GLY A 579 28.74 15.70 18.39
CA GLY A 579 29.94 16.51 18.13
C GLY A 579 30.07 17.06 16.70
N GLY A 580 29.06 16.85 15.86
CA GLY A 580 29.00 17.39 14.50
C GLY A 580 28.81 18.92 14.49
N TRP A 581 29.46 19.60 13.55
CA TRP A 581 29.29 21.05 13.33
C TRP A 581 29.63 21.46 11.89
N ALA A 582 29.05 22.58 11.46
CA ALA A 582 29.30 23.20 10.16
C ALA A 582 29.37 24.74 10.32
N GLY A 583 30.31 25.40 9.65
CA GLY A 583 30.58 26.82 9.83
C GLY A 583 31.38 27.46 8.70
N LEU A 584 31.66 28.75 8.85
CA LEU A 584 32.41 29.57 7.89
C LEU A 584 33.60 30.25 8.56
N ASP A 585 34.73 30.28 7.87
CA ASP A 585 35.76 31.31 8.01
C ASP A 585 35.42 32.48 7.09
N LEU A 586 34.99 33.61 7.65
CA LEU A 586 34.60 34.80 6.92
C LEU A 586 35.78 35.58 6.32
N GLY A 587 37.03 35.14 6.58
CA GLY A 587 38.28 35.78 6.15
C GLY A 587 38.62 37.07 6.91
N SER A 588 37.62 37.79 7.42
CA SER A 588 37.76 38.98 8.28
C SER A 588 36.65 39.03 9.33
N PRO A 589 36.89 39.61 10.51
CA PRO A 589 35.84 39.75 11.52
C PRO A 589 34.64 40.57 11.04
N LYS A 590 33.42 40.03 11.20
CA LYS A 590 32.15 40.68 10.85
C LYS A 590 31.21 40.71 12.06
N ARG A 591 30.37 41.74 12.16
CA ARG A 591 29.28 41.78 13.16
C ARG A 591 28.07 41.07 12.58
N ILE A 592 27.65 39.97 13.20
CA ILE A 592 26.55 39.13 12.73
C ILE A 592 25.24 39.68 13.27
N GLY A 593 24.35 40.10 12.38
CA GLY A 593 23.06 40.69 12.74
C GLY A 593 21.87 39.76 12.56
N ARG A 594 21.99 38.74 11.70
CA ARG A 594 20.89 37.81 11.41
C ARG A 594 21.40 36.43 10.99
N ILE A 595 20.70 35.40 11.44
CA ILE A 595 20.87 34.01 11.02
C ILE A 595 19.57 33.56 10.36
N VAL A 596 19.66 32.83 9.26
CA VAL A 596 18.55 32.10 8.65
C VAL A 596 18.97 30.63 8.57
N TYR A 597 18.10 29.71 9.00
CA TYR A 597 18.39 28.28 8.91
C TYR A 597 17.17 27.45 8.52
N THR A 598 17.44 26.32 7.86
CA THR A 598 16.45 25.41 7.29
C THR A 598 16.68 24.00 7.86
N PRO A 599 15.64 23.34 8.41
CA PRO A 599 15.76 21.94 8.79
C PRO A 599 15.91 21.04 7.56
N ARG A 600 16.56 19.88 7.73
CA ARG A 600 16.46 18.81 6.72
C ARG A 600 14.99 18.46 6.50
N ASN A 601 14.60 18.28 5.25
CA ASN A 601 13.20 18.16 4.84
C ASN A 601 13.07 17.27 3.59
N TYR A 602 11.83 16.96 3.20
CA TYR A 602 11.52 16.20 1.99
C TYR A 602 10.90 17.08 0.88
N ASP A 603 11.23 18.38 0.85
CA ASP A 603 10.74 19.35 -0.14
C ASP A 603 9.21 19.56 -0.12
N ASN A 604 8.63 19.61 1.08
CA ASN A 604 7.19 19.82 1.29
C ASN A 604 6.79 21.22 1.74
N TYR A 605 7.76 22.05 2.11
CA TYR A 605 7.50 23.44 2.46
C TYR A 605 7.15 24.28 1.22
N ILE A 606 6.52 25.44 1.44
CA ILE A 606 6.40 26.46 0.40
C ILE A 606 7.77 27.06 0.12
N ARG A 607 8.10 27.24 -1.17
CA ARG A 607 9.39 27.74 -1.61
C ARG A 607 9.24 28.99 -2.48
N PRO A 608 10.09 30.01 -2.27
CA PRO A 608 10.16 31.13 -3.19
C PRO A 608 10.49 30.67 -4.61
N GLY A 609 9.78 31.20 -5.61
CA GLY A 609 9.96 30.91 -7.03
C GLY A 609 9.08 29.78 -7.56
N ASP A 610 8.54 28.93 -6.69
CA ASP A 610 7.63 27.86 -7.10
C ASP A 610 6.21 28.38 -7.35
N GLU A 611 5.52 27.75 -8.29
CA GLU A 611 4.16 28.06 -8.72
C GLU A 611 3.14 27.12 -8.07
N TYR A 612 2.16 27.70 -7.39
CA TYR A 612 1.15 26.98 -6.62
C TYR A 612 -0.27 27.40 -6.97
N GLU A 613 -1.23 26.50 -6.80
CA GLU A 613 -2.65 26.79 -6.94
C GLU A 613 -3.45 26.14 -5.81
N LEU A 614 -4.28 26.95 -5.14
CA LEU A 614 -5.15 26.47 -4.08
C LEU A 614 -6.49 26.07 -4.67
N PHE A 615 -6.92 24.85 -4.38
CA PHE A 615 -8.22 24.33 -4.76
C PHE A 615 -9.11 24.13 -3.54
N CYS A 616 -10.41 24.38 -3.72
CA CYS A 616 -11.46 24.11 -2.75
C CYS A 616 -12.42 23.07 -3.33
N CYS A 617 -12.72 22.01 -2.57
CA CYS A 617 -13.70 21.02 -2.97
C CYS A 617 -15.11 21.58 -2.75
N ILE A 618 -15.85 21.87 -3.82
CA ILE A 618 -17.17 22.50 -3.77
C ILE A 618 -18.21 21.68 -4.53
N GLY A 619 -19.35 21.40 -3.88
CA GLY A 619 -20.48 20.72 -4.51
C GLY A 619 -20.13 19.32 -5.02
N ARG A 620 -20.89 18.80 -5.99
CA ARG A 620 -20.76 17.40 -6.44
C ARG A 620 -19.40 17.07 -7.03
N ASP A 621 -18.98 17.72 -8.10
CA ASP A 621 -17.87 17.21 -8.91
C ASP A 621 -16.79 18.27 -9.18
N LYS A 622 -16.65 19.29 -8.31
CA LYS A 622 -15.79 20.44 -8.61
C LYS A 622 -14.70 20.66 -7.56
N TRP A 623 -13.52 20.97 -8.09
CA TRP A 623 -12.47 21.68 -7.39
C TRP A 623 -12.42 23.08 -7.98
N ASP A 624 -12.84 24.07 -7.20
CA ASP A 624 -12.80 25.46 -7.63
C ASP A 624 -11.44 26.05 -7.26
N SER A 625 -10.80 26.71 -8.22
CA SER A 625 -9.49 27.34 -8.04
C SER A 625 -9.62 28.70 -7.36
N PHE A 626 -8.71 28.98 -6.43
CA PHE A 626 -8.49 30.29 -5.80
C PHE A 626 -7.32 31.05 -6.43
N GLY A 627 -6.89 30.60 -7.61
CA GLY A 627 -5.88 31.25 -8.43
C GLY A 627 -4.48 30.69 -8.24
N VAL A 628 -3.66 30.93 -9.26
CA VAL A 628 -2.24 30.57 -9.28
C VAL A 628 -1.42 31.68 -8.62
N GLN A 629 -0.45 31.30 -7.78
CA GLN A 629 0.51 32.21 -7.17
C GLN A 629 1.93 31.65 -7.33
N ILE A 630 2.85 32.50 -7.81
CA ILE A 630 4.28 32.23 -7.68
C ILE A 630 4.71 32.76 -6.31
N SER A 631 5.17 31.86 -5.44
CA SER A 631 5.54 32.27 -4.09
C SER A 631 6.78 33.18 -4.12
N LYS A 632 6.75 34.24 -3.33
CA LYS A 632 7.91 35.15 -3.15
C LYS A 632 8.65 34.91 -1.83
N ALA A 633 8.11 34.05 -0.98
CA ALA A 633 8.60 33.74 0.36
C ALA A 633 8.39 32.23 0.64
N ASP A 634 8.67 31.79 1.87
CA ASP A 634 8.31 30.45 2.35
C ASP A 634 6.84 30.38 2.82
N THR A 635 5.97 31.22 2.25
CA THR A 635 4.56 31.37 2.63
C THR A 635 3.69 31.75 1.44
N LEU A 636 2.46 31.26 1.43
CA LEU A 636 1.39 31.74 0.53
C LEU A 636 0.23 32.29 1.35
N VAL A 637 -0.44 33.32 0.83
CA VAL A 637 -1.67 33.86 1.42
C VAL A 637 -2.75 33.89 0.34
N TYR A 638 -3.85 33.16 0.58
CA TYR A 638 -5.05 33.18 -0.24
C TYR A 638 -6.16 33.88 0.53
N LYS A 639 -6.86 34.81 -0.13
CA LYS A 639 -7.92 35.62 0.49
C LYS A 639 -9.29 35.05 0.17
N ASP A 640 -10.25 35.41 1.02
CA ASP A 640 -11.67 35.14 0.80
C ASP A 640 -11.99 33.64 0.56
N VAL A 641 -11.25 32.75 1.22
CA VAL A 641 -11.44 31.30 1.13
C VAL A 641 -12.60 30.89 2.04
N PRO A 642 -13.59 30.11 1.55
CA PRO A 642 -14.71 29.64 2.36
C PRO A 642 -14.27 28.89 3.63
N VAL A 643 -14.95 29.18 4.74
CA VAL A 643 -14.80 28.44 5.99
C VAL A 643 -15.42 27.04 5.83
N ASN A 644 -14.91 26.06 6.58
CA ASN A 644 -15.38 24.65 6.57
C ASN A 644 -15.20 23.93 5.22
N ALA A 645 -14.28 24.40 4.40
CA ALA A 645 -13.92 23.79 3.13
C ALA A 645 -12.81 22.74 3.27
N LEU A 646 -12.85 21.73 2.39
CA LEU A 646 -11.71 20.84 2.15
C LEU A 646 -10.84 21.42 1.04
N LEU A 647 -9.56 21.66 1.35
CA LEU A 647 -8.62 22.37 0.51
C LEU A 647 -7.49 21.45 0.04
N LEU A 648 -6.88 21.76 -1.10
CA LEU A 648 -5.64 21.14 -1.58
C LEU A 648 -4.75 22.20 -2.23
N LEU A 649 -3.47 22.22 -1.87
CA LEU A 649 -2.49 23.08 -2.50
C LEU A 649 -1.65 22.27 -3.49
N LYS A 650 -1.78 22.61 -4.77
CA LYS A 650 -1.02 22.00 -5.85
C LYS A 650 0.28 22.75 -6.10
N ASN A 651 1.38 22.05 -6.35
CA ASN A 651 2.64 22.64 -6.81
C ASN A 651 2.89 22.23 -8.27
N TYR A 652 2.98 23.20 -9.17
CA TYR A 652 3.24 22.97 -10.59
C TYR A 652 4.73 22.91 -10.95
N SER A 653 5.61 23.32 -10.03
CA SER A 653 7.04 23.41 -10.28
C SER A 653 7.77 22.10 -9.97
N ARG A 654 7.51 21.47 -8.81
CA ARG A 654 8.26 20.29 -8.36
C ARG A 654 7.55 19.48 -7.28
N GLY A 655 8.06 18.27 -7.06
CA GLY A 655 7.55 17.33 -6.07
C GLY A 655 6.20 16.73 -6.48
N THR A 656 5.81 15.63 -5.84
CA THR A 656 4.54 14.92 -6.14
C THR A 656 3.67 14.70 -4.89
N GLN A 657 4.19 15.09 -3.73
CA GLN A 657 3.51 15.01 -2.44
C GLN A 657 2.61 16.24 -2.25
N GLU A 658 1.31 15.99 -2.20
CA GLU A 658 0.24 16.97 -2.01
C GLU A 658 -0.88 16.27 -1.23
N ARG A 659 -1.55 16.95 -0.31
CA ARG A 659 -2.64 16.33 0.45
C ARG A 659 -3.78 17.31 0.70
N ILE A 660 -4.97 16.75 0.87
CA ILE A 660 -6.11 17.52 1.33
C ILE A 660 -5.90 17.98 2.78
N PHE A 661 -6.43 19.15 3.11
CA PHE A 661 -6.42 19.68 4.47
C PHE A 661 -7.66 20.53 4.73
N ALA A 662 -8.02 20.67 6.01
CA ALA A 662 -8.93 21.70 6.47
C ALA A 662 -8.13 22.87 7.05
N TYR A 663 -8.68 24.08 7.01
CA TYR A 663 -8.07 25.25 7.65
C TYR A 663 -8.89 25.65 8.87
N GLU A 664 -8.37 25.25 10.04
CA GLU A 664 -9.05 25.33 11.34
C GLU A 664 -8.17 26.13 12.31
N ASP A 665 -8.76 27.09 13.03
CA ASP A 665 -8.07 27.95 14.00
C ASP A 665 -6.77 28.60 13.48
N GLY A 666 -6.79 29.00 12.20
CA GLY A 666 -5.65 29.63 11.53
C GLY A 666 -4.50 28.68 11.16
N LYS A 667 -4.75 27.36 11.09
CA LYS A 667 -3.74 26.35 10.79
C LYS A 667 -4.22 25.32 9.78
N GLN A 668 -3.26 24.77 9.03
CA GLN A 668 -3.48 23.59 8.18
C GLN A 668 -3.65 22.34 9.06
N VAL A 669 -4.80 21.70 8.97
CA VAL A 669 -5.09 20.40 9.58
C VAL A 669 -5.17 19.37 8.46
N TRP A 670 -4.09 18.59 8.29
CA TRP A 670 -4.00 17.55 7.27
C TRP A 670 -5.03 16.44 7.51
N LYS A 671 -5.63 15.96 6.42
CA LYS A 671 -6.72 14.99 6.43
C LYS A 671 -6.37 13.70 5.73
#